data_AF-A0A5N4DW25-F1
#
_entry.id   AF-A0A5N4DW25-F1
#
_cell.length_a   1.000
_cell.length_b   1.000
_cell.length_c   1.000
_cell.angle_alpha   90.00
_cell.angle_beta   90.00
_cell.angle_gamma   90.00
#
_symmetry.space_group_name_H-M   'P 1'
#
loop_
_entity.id
_entity.type
_entity.pdbx_description
1 polymer ?
#
loop_
_entity_poly.entity_id
_entity_poly.type
_entity_poly.pdbx_seq_one_letter_code
_entity_poly.pdbx_strand_id
1 'polypeptide(L)'
;MIISYFPKYVAVLVLLVLSVSALDTFIAAVYEHAVILPNRTETPVSKEETLLLMNKNIDVLEKAIKLAARKKELDLNSLQERLSCLAKNNTIYVVANIGDKKPCNASDPQCPPDGRYQYNTDVVFDSEGRLVARYHKYNLFAPEIQFDFPKDPEFVTFNTPFGKFGIFTCFDIFSHEPAVVVVEEFQVDSIVYPTAWYNTLPLLSAVPFHSAWARAMGVNLLAANTHNTSMHMTGSGIYSPDAVKVYHYDMETESGQLMLSELKSWPRRETISPAAVDWSAYARAVKPFSSEQLNFPGMIYFDEFTFTELKRNAGNYTVCQKDLCCHLTYRMSEKRTDEVYALGAFDGLHTVEGQYYLQVETLKLVRICTLLKCQTTELRTCGEPVGSVFTKFEEFSLSGTFGTSYVFPQILLSGSQLASETHYKVGGLALFFSQPLDFNMITSQLLDYVAILLFWVLKASSLDTFIAAVYEHAVIFPNVTLTPVSHEEALDLMNQNLDLLEGAITLAAKQGAHIIVTPEDGIYSFAFSRESIYPYLEDIPDPQVNWIPCNNPNRFGRTPVQERLSCLAKSNSIYVVANIGDKKPCSASDPQCPPDGRYQYNTNVVFDSEGRLVARYHKQNLFLTESHFNAPKEPEVVTFNTTFGKFGIFTCFDILFHDPAVTLVKDFHVDTILFPTAWMNVLPHLSAIEFHSAWAVGMGVNFLAANLHYPIKKMTGSGIYAPDSPKAFHYDMKTEEGKLLLSHLDAHPHPRAAVNWTSYASGIEAPSVGNREFNSTVFFDEYTFLELKGVTGNYTICTLLKCKTMDLHTCGDSVETASTRFEMFSLSGTFGTQYVFPEVLLSEVQLAPGQFQVSSDGRLFSPKPLSGPVLTVTLFGRLYEKDPVPNASSDFTVQALRVMLIVITSIVYLLNTHTPDNISQVNSDKFLKGFFGENYTLLHLK
;
A
#
# COMPACT_ATOMS: atom_id res chain seq x y z
N MET A 1 71.20 -24.60 -23.54
CA MET A 1 71.97 -23.75 -22.59
C MET A 1 71.64 -22.30 -22.92
N ILE A 2 70.93 -21.63 -22.00
CA ILE A 2 70.81 -20.18 -21.81
C ILE A 2 70.33 -19.30 -22.99
N ILE A 3 69.13 -18.76 -22.75
CA ILE A 3 68.51 -17.50 -23.18
C ILE A 3 69.48 -16.31 -23.07
N SER A 4 69.49 -15.36 -24.02
CA SER A 4 69.41 -13.91 -23.66
C SER A 4 69.39 -12.95 -24.86
N TYR A 5 68.29 -12.19 -24.91
CA TYR A 5 68.21 -10.73 -25.03
C TYR A 5 68.96 -9.99 -26.15
N PHE A 6 68.16 -9.38 -27.03
CA PHE A 6 68.52 -8.13 -27.73
C PHE A 6 67.67 -6.97 -27.20
N PRO A 7 68.27 -5.83 -26.80
CA PRO A 7 67.57 -4.67 -26.25
C PRO A 7 67.38 -3.52 -27.27
N LYS A 8 66.19 -2.92 -27.16
CA LYS A 8 65.92 -1.48 -26.95
C LYS A 8 66.48 -0.40 -27.91
N TYR A 9 65.51 0.24 -28.59
CA TYR A 9 65.24 1.70 -28.70
C TYR A 9 66.33 2.58 -29.39
N VAL A 10 66.03 3.57 -30.25
CA VAL A 10 65.06 4.68 -30.15
C VAL A 10 64.85 5.30 -31.56
N ALA A 11 63.63 5.78 -31.85
CA ALA A 11 63.26 7.05 -32.52
C ALA A 11 62.07 6.84 -33.49
N VAL A 12 60.80 7.00 -33.06
CA VAL A 12 60.07 8.28 -32.86
C VAL A 12 59.81 9.00 -34.19
N LEU A 13 58.71 8.64 -34.87
CA LEU A 13 57.57 9.51 -35.22
C LEU A 13 56.58 8.72 -36.09
N VAL A 14 55.29 9.03 -36.00
CA VAL A 14 54.14 8.43 -36.74
C VAL A 14 53.53 7.17 -36.11
N LEU A 15 52.94 7.36 -34.91
CA LEU A 15 51.65 6.77 -34.52
C LEU A 15 51.23 7.45 -33.22
N LEU A 16 50.92 8.74 -33.33
CA LEU A 16 50.12 9.46 -32.35
C LEU A 16 48.98 10.10 -33.13
N VAL A 17 47.79 9.96 -32.56
CA VAL A 17 46.46 10.31 -33.11
C VAL A 17 45.98 9.28 -34.16
N LEU A 18 45.33 8.18 -33.80
CA LEU A 18 44.17 8.05 -32.92
C LEU A 18 44.35 6.86 -31.96
N SER A 19 45.23 6.99 -30.96
CA SER A 19 44.81 6.45 -29.66
C SER A 19 43.61 7.31 -29.29
N VAL A 20 42.39 6.78 -29.46
CA VAL A 20 41.25 7.33 -28.71
C VAL A 20 41.75 7.32 -27.28
N SER A 21 42.10 8.50 -26.77
CA SER A 21 42.66 8.66 -25.45
C SER A 21 41.64 8.07 -24.52
N ALA A 22 41.92 6.85 -24.07
CA ALA A 22 41.08 6.16 -23.14
C ALA A 22 41.16 7.03 -21.88
N LEU A 23 40.05 7.68 -21.55
CA LEU A 23 40.02 8.61 -20.43
C LEU A 23 40.08 7.78 -19.15
N ASP A 24 41.00 8.06 -18.24
CA ASP A 24 41.10 7.34 -16.96
C ASP A 24 39.87 7.61 -16.06
N THR A 25 39.26 8.78 -16.23
CA THR A 25 38.03 9.19 -15.55
C THR A 25 37.05 9.87 -16.50
N PHE A 26 35.77 9.87 -16.13
CA PHE A 26 34.73 10.60 -16.83
C PHE A 26 33.77 11.25 -15.85
N ILE A 27 33.12 12.34 -16.28
CA ILE A 27 32.05 12.97 -15.50
C ILE A 27 30.74 12.28 -15.88
N ALA A 28 30.16 11.62 -14.90
CA ALA A 28 28.81 11.09 -14.99
C ALA A 28 27.80 12.15 -14.55
N ALA A 29 26.63 12.13 -15.17
CA ALA A 29 25.48 12.91 -14.75
C ALA A 29 24.25 12.00 -14.70
N VAL A 30 23.46 12.18 -13.64
CA VAL A 30 22.12 11.60 -13.53
C VAL A 30 21.14 12.72 -13.21
N TYR A 31 19.96 12.63 -13.78
CA TYR A 31 18.89 13.59 -13.52
C TYR A 31 17.72 12.85 -12.91
N GLU A 32 17.41 13.18 -11.67
CA GLU A 32 16.17 12.80 -11.03
C GLU A 32 15.06 13.65 -11.68
N HIS A 33 14.20 13.05 -12.49
CA HIS A 33 13.25 13.80 -13.32
C HIS A 33 11.85 13.84 -12.70
N ALA A 34 11.35 15.05 -12.45
CA ALA A 34 9.94 15.29 -12.20
C ALA A 34 9.15 15.20 -13.52
N VAL A 35 8.62 14.02 -13.80
CA VAL A 35 7.98 13.68 -15.08
C VAL A 35 6.66 14.43 -15.25
N ILE A 36 6.46 15.05 -16.42
CA ILE A 36 5.16 15.61 -16.82
C ILE A 36 4.29 14.46 -17.35
N LEU A 37 3.29 14.04 -16.56
CA LEU A 37 2.44 12.91 -16.90
C LEU A 37 1.37 13.26 -17.97
N PRO A 38 0.95 12.28 -18.81
CA PRO A 38 -0.17 12.44 -19.74
C PRO A 38 -1.51 12.58 -19.03
N ASN A 39 -2.45 13.33 -19.62
CA ASN A 39 -3.85 13.34 -19.16
C ASN A 39 -4.48 11.95 -19.19
N ARG A 40 -5.23 11.62 -18.13
CA ARG A 40 -5.91 10.32 -18.03
C ARG A 40 -7.08 10.31 -19.02
N THR A 41 -6.95 9.54 -20.09
CA THR A 41 -7.97 9.40 -21.13
C THR A 41 -8.42 7.95 -21.23
N GLU A 42 -9.72 7.72 -21.39
CA GLU A 42 -10.28 6.37 -21.63
C GLU A 42 -10.08 5.90 -23.07
N THR A 43 -9.82 6.85 -23.99
CA THR A 43 -9.53 6.57 -25.39
C THR A 43 -8.09 6.96 -25.72
N PRO A 44 -7.45 6.25 -26.68
CA PRO A 44 -6.11 6.62 -27.14
C PRO A 44 -6.09 8.06 -27.67
N VAL A 45 -5.20 8.88 -27.11
CA VAL A 45 -4.94 10.23 -27.60
C VAL A 45 -4.32 10.20 -29.00
N SER A 46 -4.48 11.30 -29.73
CA SER A 46 -3.90 11.42 -31.06
C SER A 46 -2.36 11.34 -30.99
N LYS A 47 -1.74 10.98 -32.13
CA LYS A 47 -0.28 10.92 -32.22
C LYS A 47 0.34 12.30 -32.00
N GLU A 48 -0.35 13.34 -32.45
CA GLU A 48 0.03 14.74 -32.31
C GLU A 48 0.03 15.17 -30.84
N GLU A 49 -0.99 14.83 -30.06
CA GLU A 49 -1.06 15.11 -28.62
C GLU A 49 -0.01 14.32 -27.83
N THR A 50 0.21 13.05 -28.21
CA THR A 50 1.25 12.20 -27.62
C THR A 50 2.63 12.82 -27.82
N LEU A 51 2.93 13.23 -29.06
CA LEU A 51 4.21 13.85 -29.41
C LEU A 51 4.39 15.20 -28.72
N LEU A 52 3.31 15.98 -28.55
CA LEU A 52 3.34 17.25 -27.83
C LEU A 52 3.73 17.05 -26.36
N LEU A 53 3.14 16.08 -25.67
CA LEU A 53 3.50 15.77 -24.28
C LEU A 53 4.93 15.26 -24.16
N MET A 54 5.34 14.33 -25.03
CA MET A 54 6.70 13.82 -25.03
C MET A 54 7.70 14.96 -25.25
N ASN A 55 7.39 15.89 -26.15
CA ASN A 55 8.21 17.07 -26.37
C ASN A 55 8.28 17.98 -25.14
N LYS A 56 7.20 18.18 -24.39
CA LYS A 56 7.23 18.95 -23.12
C LYS A 56 8.18 18.33 -22.09
N ASN A 57 8.18 17.00 -21.96
CA ASN A 57 9.13 16.31 -21.11
C ASN A 57 10.56 16.47 -21.62
N ILE A 58 10.77 16.31 -22.94
CA ILE A 58 12.07 16.56 -23.54
C ILE A 58 12.52 18.00 -23.31
N ASP A 59 11.66 19.01 -23.29
CA ASP A 59 12.06 20.40 -23.00
C ASP A 59 12.71 20.52 -21.61
N VAL A 60 12.21 19.78 -20.61
CA VAL A 60 12.78 19.73 -19.26
C VAL A 60 14.10 18.97 -19.26
N LEU A 61 14.13 17.78 -19.88
CA LEU A 61 15.34 16.98 -19.98
C LEU A 61 16.42 17.69 -20.79
N GLU A 62 16.05 18.44 -21.82
CA GLU A 62 16.92 19.27 -22.62
C GLU A 62 17.57 20.35 -21.76
N LYS A 63 16.85 20.98 -20.83
CA LYS A 63 17.47 21.89 -19.85
C LYS A 63 18.49 21.16 -18.99
N ALA A 64 18.18 19.98 -18.47
CA ALA A 64 19.13 19.19 -17.66
C ALA A 64 20.38 18.77 -18.47
N ILE A 65 20.18 18.25 -19.68
CA ILE A 65 21.25 17.86 -20.63
C ILE A 65 22.10 19.07 -20.98
N LYS A 66 21.49 20.23 -21.22
CA LYS A 66 22.22 21.48 -21.48
C LYS A 66 22.89 22.05 -20.25
N LEU A 67 22.35 21.88 -19.04
CA LEU A 67 23.08 22.27 -17.83
C LEU A 67 24.30 21.37 -17.65
N ALA A 68 24.17 20.08 -17.94
CA ALA A 68 25.27 19.14 -17.96
C ALA A 68 26.31 19.47 -19.08
N ALA A 69 25.85 19.95 -20.25
CA ALA A 69 26.70 20.18 -21.44
C ALA A 69 27.01 21.65 -21.81
N ARG A 70 26.43 22.61 -21.08
CA ARG A 70 26.56 24.08 -21.16
C ARG A 70 26.22 24.77 -22.51
N LYS A 71 25.14 24.42 -23.25
CA LYS A 71 24.79 25.05 -24.57
C LYS A 71 23.27 25.20 -24.90
N LYS A 72 22.91 25.79 -26.07
CA LYS A 72 21.58 26.40 -26.43
C LYS A 72 20.67 25.57 -27.39
N GLU A 73 19.39 25.96 -27.48
CA GLU A 73 18.18 25.27 -28.03
C GLU A 73 18.15 24.78 -29.49
N LEU A 74 17.42 23.67 -29.71
CA LEU A 74 16.92 23.17 -31.00
C LEU A 74 15.43 22.81 -30.94
N ASP A 75 14.74 22.91 -32.07
CA ASP A 75 13.32 22.58 -32.25
C ASP A 75 13.15 21.58 -33.41
N LEU A 76 12.66 20.35 -33.14
CA LEU A 76 12.55 19.23 -34.09
C LEU A 76 11.39 18.28 -33.75
N ASN A 77 10.80 17.65 -34.79
CA ASN A 77 9.48 17.00 -34.77
C ASN A 77 9.47 15.45 -34.61
N SER A 78 10.58 14.80 -34.26
CA SER A 78 10.63 13.34 -34.01
C SER A 78 11.40 13.01 -32.73
N LEU A 79 10.88 12.13 -31.87
CA LEU A 79 11.43 11.84 -30.53
C LEU A 79 12.89 11.35 -30.56
N GLN A 80 13.17 10.32 -31.37
CA GLN A 80 14.52 9.77 -31.50
C GLN A 80 15.46 10.74 -32.21
N GLU A 81 14.96 11.49 -33.19
CA GLU A 81 15.73 12.54 -33.86
C GLU A 81 16.10 13.66 -32.88
N ARG A 82 15.18 14.02 -31.98
CA ARG A 82 15.41 15.04 -30.97
C ARG A 82 16.42 14.58 -29.93
N LEU A 83 16.32 13.35 -29.43
CA LEU A 83 17.33 12.77 -28.53
C LEU A 83 18.71 12.65 -29.19
N SER A 84 18.76 12.19 -30.45
CA SER A 84 19.97 12.16 -31.28
C SER A 84 20.59 13.55 -31.43
N CYS A 85 19.78 14.56 -31.76
CA CYS A 85 20.25 15.94 -31.88
C CYS A 85 20.69 16.52 -30.55
N LEU A 86 20.00 16.21 -29.44
CA LEU A 86 20.42 16.62 -28.11
C LEU A 86 21.79 16.06 -27.77
N ALA A 87 22.02 14.76 -28.01
CA ALA A 87 23.31 14.13 -27.79
C ALA A 87 24.42 14.77 -28.64
N LYS A 88 24.15 14.92 -29.95
CA LYS A 88 25.09 15.50 -30.92
C LYS A 88 25.45 16.95 -30.62
N ASN A 89 24.45 17.81 -30.38
CA ASN A 89 24.65 19.25 -30.22
C ASN A 89 25.31 19.60 -28.88
N ASN A 90 25.14 18.73 -27.89
CA ASN A 90 25.72 18.86 -26.57
C ASN A 90 26.99 18.01 -26.40
N THR A 91 27.40 17.27 -27.42
CA THR A 91 28.59 16.39 -27.40
C THR A 91 28.64 15.50 -26.16
N ILE A 92 27.50 14.85 -25.86
CA ILE A 92 27.30 14.05 -24.66
C ILE A 92 26.56 12.77 -25.03
N TYR A 93 26.88 11.66 -24.34
CA TYR A 93 26.08 10.46 -24.43
C TYR A 93 24.74 10.69 -23.71
N VAL A 94 23.62 10.40 -24.38
CA VAL A 94 22.28 10.53 -23.80
C VAL A 94 21.68 9.14 -23.69
N VAL A 95 21.37 8.74 -22.45
CA VAL A 95 20.59 7.55 -22.14
C VAL A 95 19.18 8.01 -21.80
N ALA A 96 18.19 7.41 -22.44
CA ALA A 96 16.78 7.72 -22.20
C ALA A 96 15.94 6.44 -22.29
N ASN A 97 14.81 6.42 -21.59
CA ASN A 97 13.82 5.36 -21.68
C ASN A 97 12.61 5.87 -22.50
N ILE A 98 12.20 5.10 -23.52
CA ILE A 98 11.06 5.40 -24.41
C ILE A 98 10.28 4.11 -24.73
N GLY A 99 9.12 4.23 -25.36
CA GLY A 99 8.38 3.07 -25.89
C GLY A 99 8.84 2.68 -27.30
N ASP A 100 9.09 1.40 -27.54
CA ASP A 100 9.27 0.83 -28.89
C ASP A 100 8.00 0.11 -29.33
N LYS A 101 7.72 0.13 -30.63
CA LYS A 101 6.61 -0.64 -31.22
C LYS A 101 7.09 -1.40 -32.45
N LYS A 102 6.82 -2.70 -32.49
CA LYS A 102 7.20 -3.58 -33.60
C LYS A 102 5.97 -4.26 -34.20
N PRO A 103 5.53 -3.85 -35.40
CA PRO A 103 4.43 -4.54 -36.10
C PRO A 103 4.76 -6.00 -36.35
N CYS A 104 3.77 -6.88 -36.16
CA CYS A 104 3.85 -8.30 -36.47
C CYS A 104 2.59 -8.73 -37.24
N ASN A 105 2.55 -9.99 -37.70
CA ASN A 105 1.40 -10.52 -38.41
C ASN A 105 1.16 -11.97 -38.02
N ALA A 106 0.08 -12.58 -38.53
CA ALA A 106 -0.31 -13.96 -38.20
C ALA A 106 0.72 -15.05 -38.57
N SER A 107 1.80 -14.70 -39.28
CA SER A 107 2.92 -15.61 -39.54
C SER A 107 3.85 -15.74 -38.33
N ASP A 108 3.80 -14.78 -37.39
CA ASP A 108 4.45 -14.86 -36.09
C ASP A 108 3.44 -15.41 -35.06
N PRO A 109 3.64 -16.64 -34.56
CA PRO A 109 2.70 -17.28 -33.64
C PRO A 109 2.62 -16.60 -32.26
N GLN A 110 3.57 -15.72 -31.92
CA GLN A 110 3.58 -14.98 -30.66
C GLN A 110 3.04 -13.55 -30.82
N CYS A 111 2.64 -13.15 -32.02
CA CYS A 111 2.15 -11.80 -32.29
C CYS A 111 0.89 -11.50 -31.46
N PRO A 112 0.89 -10.41 -30.67
CA PRO A 112 -0.29 -10.00 -29.92
C PRO A 112 -1.50 -9.77 -30.82
N PRO A 113 -2.74 -9.96 -30.32
CA PRO A 113 -3.96 -9.86 -31.13
C PRO A 113 -4.17 -8.50 -31.81
N ASP A 114 -3.54 -7.43 -31.29
CA ASP A 114 -3.59 -6.08 -31.87
C ASP A 114 -2.51 -5.83 -32.95
N GLY A 115 -1.74 -6.87 -33.32
CA GLY A 115 -0.85 -6.90 -34.47
C GLY A 115 0.51 -6.25 -34.27
N ARG A 116 0.94 -6.02 -33.01
CA ARG A 116 2.23 -5.39 -32.71
C ARG A 116 2.75 -5.79 -31.33
N TYR A 117 4.07 -5.81 -31.17
CA TYR A 117 4.70 -5.77 -29.86
C TYR A 117 4.97 -4.33 -29.43
N GLN A 118 4.94 -4.10 -28.12
CA GLN A 118 5.18 -2.82 -27.46
C GLN A 118 6.18 -3.04 -26.32
N TYR A 119 7.34 -2.37 -26.32
CA TYR A 119 8.40 -2.64 -25.34
C TYR A 119 8.79 -1.40 -24.55
N ASN A 120 9.02 -1.58 -23.24
CA ASN A 120 9.77 -0.61 -22.42
C ASN A 120 11.23 -0.63 -22.91
N THR A 121 11.72 0.50 -23.42
CA THR A 121 12.95 0.52 -24.22
C THR A 121 13.92 1.60 -23.78
N ASP A 122 15.07 1.18 -23.27
CA ASP A 122 16.21 2.08 -23.14
C ASP A 122 16.89 2.30 -24.49
N VAL A 123 17.24 3.55 -24.77
CA VAL A 123 18.02 3.96 -25.95
C VAL A 123 19.23 4.77 -25.53
N VAL A 124 20.35 4.54 -26.20
CA VAL A 124 21.60 5.29 -25.97
C VAL A 124 22.03 5.94 -27.26
N PHE A 125 22.18 7.26 -27.23
CA PHE A 125 22.79 8.03 -28.29
C PHE A 125 24.19 8.47 -27.88
N ASP A 126 25.18 8.30 -28.76
CA ASP A 126 26.54 8.79 -28.52
C ASP A 126 26.67 10.31 -28.73
N SER A 127 27.85 10.85 -28.46
CA SER A 127 28.16 12.28 -28.64
C SER A 127 28.03 12.80 -30.07
N GLU A 128 27.88 11.92 -31.07
CA GLU A 128 27.63 12.27 -32.46
C GLU A 128 26.15 12.14 -32.85
N GLY A 129 25.30 11.70 -31.92
CA GLY A 129 23.88 11.45 -32.10
C GLY A 129 23.57 10.09 -32.73
N ARG A 130 24.51 9.14 -32.79
CA ARG A 130 24.24 7.80 -33.31
C ARG A 130 23.59 6.95 -32.23
N LEU A 131 22.54 6.20 -32.58
CA LEU A 131 21.96 5.19 -31.71
C LEU A 131 22.96 4.02 -31.55
N VAL A 132 23.50 3.83 -30.35
CA VAL A 132 24.56 2.84 -30.05
C VAL A 132 24.09 1.67 -29.19
N ALA A 133 22.96 1.82 -28.50
CA ALA A 133 22.29 0.72 -27.80
C ALA A 133 20.77 0.92 -27.78
N ARG A 134 20.05 -0.21 -27.83
CA ARG A 134 18.62 -0.34 -27.59
C ARG A 134 18.43 -1.58 -26.74
N TYR A 135 17.77 -1.44 -25.58
CA TYR A 135 17.48 -2.54 -24.67
C TYR A 135 16.00 -2.60 -24.38
N HIS A 136 15.38 -3.76 -24.56
CA HIS A 136 14.01 -4.03 -24.15
C HIS A 136 13.98 -4.63 -22.74
N LYS A 137 13.29 -3.95 -21.81
CA LYS A 137 13.17 -4.38 -20.42
C LYS A 137 12.63 -5.81 -20.36
N TYR A 138 13.37 -6.68 -19.69
CA TYR A 138 13.06 -8.10 -19.65
C TYR A 138 12.15 -8.44 -18.48
N ASN A 139 12.49 -7.96 -17.28
CA ASN A 139 11.71 -8.22 -16.07
C ASN A 139 10.70 -7.08 -15.86
N LEU A 140 9.52 -7.20 -16.49
CA LEU A 140 8.44 -6.24 -16.30
C LEU A 140 7.92 -6.27 -14.85
N PHE A 141 7.63 -5.08 -14.31
CA PHE A 141 6.97 -4.93 -13.01
C PHE A 141 5.45 -5.09 -13.20
N ALA A 142 4.74 -5.61 -12.20
CA ALA A 142 3.33 -6.02 -12.34
C ALA A 142 2.37 -4.96 -12.93
N PRO A 143 2.53 -3.63 -12.68
CA PRO A 143 1.74 -2.57 -13.29
C PRO A 143 2.07 -2.25 -14.76
N GLU A 144 3.12 -2.84 -15.36
CA GLU A 144 3.57 -2.56 -16.73
C GLU A 144 2.80 -3.37 -17.81
N ILE A 145 1.48 -3.45 -17.68
CA ILE A 145 0.59 -4.23 -18.56
C ILE A 145 0.56 -3.71 -20.02
N GLN A 146 1.07 -2.50 -20.25
CA GLN A 146 1.16 -1.89 -21.57
C GLN A 146 2.33 -2.39 -22.42
N PHE A 147 3.25 -3.19 -21.84
CA PHE A 147 4.44 -3.70 -22.52
C PHE A 147 4.42 -5.23 -22.61
N ASP A 148 4.93 -5.74 -23.73
CA ASP A 148 5.16 -7.16 -23.97
C ASP A 148 6.52 -7.58 -23.42
N PHE A 149 6.65 -8.85 -23.05
CA PHE A 149 7.93 -9.45 -22.71
C PHE A 149 8.77 -9.67 -23.97
N PRO A 150 10.07 -9.33 -23.96
CA PRO A 150 11.00 -9.78 -24.99
C PRO A 150 11.05 -11.32 -24.99
N LYS A 151 11.13 -11.90 -26.19
CA LYS A 151 11.16 -13.36 -26.35
C LYS A 151 12.36 -14.01 -25.64
N ASP A 152 13.51 -13.34 -25.73
CA ASP A 152 14.77 -13.76 -25.12
C ASP A 152 15.37 -12.55 -24.39
N PRO A 153 16.08 -12.75 -23.26
CA PRO A 153 16.75 -11.67 -22.55
C PRO A 153 17.81 -11.02 -23.43
N GLU A 154 17.76 -9.69 -23.55
CA GLU A 154 18.75 -8.93 -24.31
C GLU A 154 19.94 -8.53 -23.41
N PHE A 155 21.16 -8.95 -23.75
CA PHE A 155 22.38 -8.56 -23.02
C PHE A 155 23.09 -7.39 -23.74
N VAL A 156 22.60 -6.18 -23.51
CA VAL A 156 23.01 -5.00 -24.28
C VAL A 156 24.21 -4.32 -23.65
N THR A 157 25.27 -4.14 -24.45
CA THR A 157 26.46 -3.38 -24.05
C THR A 157 26.92 -2.43 -25.15
N PHE A 158 27.58 -1.35 -24.77
CA PHE A 158 28.19 -0.41 -25.71
C PHE A 158 29.55 0.05 -25.21
N ASN A 159 30.48 0.28 -26.14
CA ASN A 159 31.82 0.74 -25.82
C ASN A 159 31.91 2.26 -25.94
N THR A 160 32.64 2.87 -25.01
CA THR A 160 32.95 4.30 -25.02
C THR A 160 34.46 4.51 -24.84
N PRO A 161 34.98 5.72 -25.12
CA PRO A 161 36.36 6.08 -24.75
C PRO A 161 36.66 5.99 -23.25
N PHE A 162 35.64 5.91 -22.40
CA PHE A 162 35.72 5.98 -20.94
C PHE A 162 35.12 4.74 -20.25
N GLY A 163 35.15 3.59 -20.93
CA GLY A 163 34.74 2.30 -20.36
C GLY A 163 33.68 1.58 -21.19
N LYS A 164 33.47 0.30 -20.90
CA LYS A 164 32.39 -0.51 -21.45
C LYS A 164 31.15 -0.36 -20.57
N PHE A 165 30.01 -0.08 -21.17
CA PHE A 165 28.76 0.11 -20.46
C PHE A 165 27.81 -1.06 -20.71
N GLY A 166 27.12 -1.47 -19.65
CA GLY A 166 25.91 -2.28 -19.71
C GLY A 166 24.68 -1.44 -19.43
N ILE A 167 23.52 -1.94 -19.80
CA ILE A 167 22.23 -1.29 -19.57
C ILE A 167 21.16 -2.32 -19.23
N PHE A 168 20.34 -1.99 -18.23
CA PHE A 168 19.11 -2.68 -17.86
C PHE A 168 18.23 -1.72 -17.05
N THR A 169 16.97 -2.06 -16.83
CA THR A 169 15.97 -1.09 -16.36
C THR A 169 15.27 -1.57 -15.09
N CYS A 170 15.26 -0.72 -14.05
CA CYS A 170 14.45 -0.91 -12.84
C CYS A 170 14.51 -2.36 -12.28
N PHE A 171 13.40 -3.08 -12.29
CA PHE A 171 13.21 -4.41 -11.70
C PHE A 171 14.19 -5.50 -12.20
N ASP A 172 14.85 -5.29 -13.35
CA ASP A 172 15.91 -6.17 -13.85
C ASP A 172 17.06 -6.39 -12.85
N ILE A 173 17.33 -5.41 -11.97
CA ILE A 173 18.43 -5.45 -11.00
C ILE A 173 18.34 -6.63 -10.02
N PHE A 174 17.13 -7.16 -9.80
CA PHE A 174 16.87 -8.30 -8.93
C PHE A 174 17.03 -9.66 -9.62
N SER A 175 17.26 -9.68 -10.93
CA SER A 175 17.27 -10.91 -11.74
C SER A 175 18.67 -11.23 -12.23
N HIS A 176 18.96 -12.53 -12.39
CA HIS A 176 20.21 -12.96 -12.98
C HIS A 176 20.34 -12.44 -14.43
N GLU A 177 19.24 -12.54 -15.19
CA GLU A 177 19.15 -12.07 -16.56
C GLU A 177 18.31 -10.78 -16.61
N PRO A 178 18.83 -9.66 -17.16
CA PRO A 178 20.19 -9.49 -17.70
C PRO A 178 21.25 -9.04 -16.68
N ALA A 179 20.86 -8.60 -15.47
CA ALA A 179 21.71 -7.75 -14.63
C ALA A 179 23.04 -8.39 -14.20
N VAL A 180 23.03 -9.67 -13.81
CA VAL A 180 24.27 -10.40 -13.44
C VAL A 180 25.08 -10.76 -14.69
N VAL A 181 24.42 -11.28 -15.73
CA VAL A 181 25.07 -11.72 -16.97
C VAL A 181 25.87 -10.59 -17.64
N VAL A 182 25.29 -9.38 -17.72
CA VAL A 182 25.96 -8.23 -18.33
C VAL A 182 27.23 -7.83 -17.55
N VAL A 183 27.26 -8.03 -16.23
CA VAL A 183 28.43 -7.76 -15.40
C VAL A 183 29.49 -8.85 -15.51
N GLU A 184 29.10 -10.10 -15.33
CA GLU A 184 30.00 -11.25 -15.21
C GLU A 184 30.47 -11.77 -16.57
N GLU A 185 29.58 -11.92 -17.55
CA GLU A 185 29.94 -12.50 -18.86
C GLU A 185 30.48 -11.43 -19.81
N PHE A 186 29.88 -10.24 -19.78
CA PHE A 186 30.26 -9.15 -20.68
C PHE A 186 31.29 -8.20 -20.07
N GLN A 187 31.65 -8.36 -18.78
CA GLN A 187 32.75 -7.64 -18.13
C GLN A 187 32.66 -6.12 -18.32
N VAL A 188 31.46 -5.55 -18.11
CA VAL A 188 31.25 -4.10 -18.24
C VAL A 188 31.91 -3.34 -17.10
N ASP A 189 32.34 -2.11 -17.35
CA ASP A 189 32.94 -1.24 -16.33
C ASP A 189 31.87 -0.47 -15.55
N SER A 190 30.80 -0.08 -16.24
CA SER A 190 29.73 0.77 -15.71
C SER A 190 28.35 0.28 -16.18
N ILE A 191 27.33 0.51 -15.36
CA ILE A 191 25.93 0.32 -15.71
C ILE A 191 25.24 1.68 -15.75
N VAL A 192 24.50 1.93 -16.83
CA VAL A 192 23.51 3.01 -16.87
C VAL A 192 22.15 2.41 -16.55
N TYR A 193 21.46 2.98 -15.57
CA TYR A 193 20.29 2.37 -14.94
C TYR A 193 19.15 3.39 -14.84
N PRO A 194 18.34 3.54 -15.90
CA PRO A 194 17.06 4.21 -15.83
C PRO A 194 16.14 3.41 -14.91
N THR A 195 15.51 4.10 -13.97
CA THR A 195 14.64 3.45 -13.00
C THR A 195 13.46 4.34 -12.61
N ALA A 196 12.37 3.71 -12.21
CA ALA A 196 11.19 4.33 -11.64
C ALA A 196 10.86 3.49 -10.40
N TRP A 197 11.66 3.68 -9.35
CA TRP A 197 11.76 2.78 -8.20
C TRP A 197 10.95 3.28 -7.02
N TYR A 198 10.02 2.46 -6.52
CA TYR A 198 9.28 2.70 -5.28
C TYR A 198 10.18 2.37 -4.09
N ASN A 199 10.51 3.34 -3.24
CA ASN A 199 11.28 3.04 -2.02
C ASN A 199 10.44 2.20 -1.05
N THR A 200 11.00 1.08 -0.58
CA THR A 200 10.41 0.31 0.52
C THR A 200 11.44 0.02 1.60
N LEU A 201 11.32 0.70 2.74
CA LEU A 201 12.17 0.45 3.91
C LEU A 201 11.81 -0.88 4.57
N PRO A 202 12.74 -1.51 5.31
CA PRO A 202 14.13 -1.10 5.55
C PRO A 202 15.14 -1.58 4.49
N LEU A 203 14.75 -2.43 3.53
CA LEU A 203 15.71 -3.16 2.68
C LEU A 203 15.78 -2.72 1.20
N LEU A 204 14.74 -2.07 0.68
CA LEU A 204 14.53 -1.80 -0.74
C LEU A 204 14.31 -0.30 -1.02
N SER A 205 14.97 0.57 -0.26
CA SER A 205 15.13 1.96 -0.71
C SER A 205 16.17 2.01 -1.84
N ALA A 206 15.87 2.80 -2.89
CA ALA A 206 16.67 2.94 -4.09
C ALA A 206 18.14 3.20 -3.77
N VAL A 207 18.44 4.26 -3.01
CA VAL A 207 19.82 4.68 -2.74
C VAL A 207 20.66 3.61 -2.02
N PRO A 208 20.23 3.01 -0.89
CA PRO A 208 21.00 1.96 -0.23
C PRO A 208 21.09 0.67 -1.06
N PHE A 209 20.01 0.26 -1.74
CA PHE A 209 20.02 -0.97 -2.53
C PHE A 209 20.91 -0.84 -3.79
N HIS A 210 20.75 0.24 -4.56
CA HIS A 210 21.54 0.49 -5.78
C HIS A 210 23.03 0.62 -5.47
N SER A 211 23.39 1.35 -4.41
CA SER A 211 24.80 1.50 -4.01
C SER A 211 25.42 0.17 -3.54
N ALA A 212 24.67 -0.64 -2.78
CA ALA A 212 25.10 -1.96 -2.35
C ALA A 212 25.29 -2.92 -3.53
N TRP A 213 24.39 -2.88 -4.52
CA TRP A 213 24.49 -3.67 -5.74
C TRP A 213 25.75 -3.31 -6.55
N ALA A 214 26.02 -2.01 -6.76
CA ALA A 214 27.21 -1.54 -7.47
C ALA A 214 28.52 -2.00 -6.79
N ARG A 215 28.56 -1.91 -5.45
CA ARG A 215 29.69 -2.38 -4.64
C ARG A 215 29.90 -3.89 -4.78
N ALA A 216 28.85 -4.69 -4.63
CA ALA A 216 28.96 -6.14 -4.67
C ALA A 216 29.35 -6.65 -6.07
N MET A 217 28.80 -6.05 -7.11
CA MET A 217 29.06 -6.42 -8.51
C MET A 217 30.35 -5.82 -9.06
N GLY A 218 31.00 -4.91 -8.32
CA GLY A 218 32.29 -4.33 -8.70
C GLY A 218 32.23 -3.43 -9.93
N VAL A 219 31.11 -2.73 -10.14
CA VAL A 219 30.90 -1.81 -11.27
C VAL A 219 30.49 -0.41 -10.82
N ASN A 220 30.70 0.60 -11.67
CA ASN A 220 30.01 1.87 -11.45
C ASN A 220 28.52 1.72 -11.80
N LEU A 221 27.65 2.45 -11.13
CA LEU A 221 26.21 2.47 -11.40
C LEU A 221 25.71 3.92 -11.44
N LEU A 222 25.10 4.30 -12.56
CA LEU A 222 24.45 5.59 -12.77
C LEU A 222 22.94 5.38 -12.69
N ALA A 223 22.37 5.59 -11.51
CA ALA A 223 20.94 5.41 -11.27
C ALA A 223 20.20 6.74 -11.46
N ALA A 224 19.39 6.82 -12.51
CA ALA A 224 18.52 7.96 -12.79
C ALA A 224 17.08 7.55 -12.49
N ASN A 225 16.57 7.99 -11.34
CA ASN A 225 15.22 7.68 -10.89
C ASN A 225 14.22 8.75 -11.38
N THR A 226 12.98 8.35 -11.52
CA THR A 226 11.87 9.32 -11.51
C THR A 226 11.90 10.02 -10.15
N HIS A 227 11.86 11.35 -10.16
CA HIS A 227 11.44 12.08 -8.97
C HIS A 227 9.95 11.85 -8.92
N ASN A 228 9.57 10.84 -8.14
CA ASN A 228 8.22 10.45 -7.80
C ASN A 228 7.79 10.63 -6.30
N THR A 229 7.84 11.79 -5.62
CA THR A 229 7.63 11.84 -4.14
C THR A 229 6.33 11.24 -3.68
N SER A 230 5.24 11.42 -4.41
CA SER A 230 3.97 10.80 -4.11
C SER A 230 3.92 9.33 -4.47
N MET A 231 4.81 8.72 -5.30
CA MET A 231 5.03 7.24 -5.46
C MET A 231 6.21 6.73 -4.62
N HIS A 232 6.86 7.54 -3.79
CA HIS A 232 8.09 7.18 -3.07
C HIS A 232 9.21 6.89 -4.07
N MET A 233 9.14 7.40 -5.30
CA MET A 233 10.31 7.40 -6.17
C MET A 233 11.12 8.65 -5.87
N THR A 234 12.26 8.45 -5.28
CA THR A 234 13.34 9.44 -5.15
C THR A 234 14.52 8.63 -4.71
N GLY A 235 15.71 8.95 -5.18
CA GLY A 235 16.85 8.10 -4.92
C GLY A 235 17.71 7.86 -6.13
N SER A 236 18.01 8.94 -6.83
CA SER A 236 19.00 8.94 -7.89
C SER A 236 20.40 9.07 -7.29
N GLY A 237 21.40 8.53 -7.98
CA GLY A 237 22.77 8.64 -7.53
C GLY A 237 23.79 8.04 -8.47
N ILE A 238 25.05 8.36 -8.16
CA ILE A 238 26.23 7.90 -8.87
C ILE A 238 27.06 7.11 -7.88
N TYR A 239 27.22 5.82 -8.16
CA TYR A 239 27.87 4.87 -7.26
C TYR A 239 29.09 4.25 -7.94
N SER A 240 30.15 4.06 -7.18
CA SER A 240 31.36 3.35 -7.58
C SER A 240 31.59 2.16 -6.64
N PRO A 241 32.36 1.14 -7.03
CA PRO A 241 32.58 -0.04 -6.18
C PRO A 241 33.19 0.29 -4.82
N ASP A 242 33.98 1.34 -4.78
CA ASP A 242 34.68 1.82 -3.59
C ASP A 242 33.87 2.83 -2.79
N ALA A 243 32.96 3.60 -3.41
CA ALA A 243 32.22 4.65 -2.72
C ALA A 243 30.91 5.10 -3.40
N VAL A 244 30.01 5.63 -2.58
CA VAL A 244 28.89 6.48 -3.02
C VAL A 244 29.46 7.86 -3.37
N LYS A 245 29.32 8.31 -4.62
CA LYS A 245 29.92 9.57 -5.08
C LYS A 245 29.00 10.76 -4.84
N VAL A 246 27.74 10.63 -5.21
CA VAL A 246 26.67 11.61 -4.97
C VAL A 246 25.34 10.88 -5.02
N TYR A 247 24.41 11.28 -4.17
CA TYR A 247 23.04 10.80 -4.22
C TYR A 247 22.09 11.93 -3.85
N HIS A 248 20.84 11.77 -4.24
CA HIS A 248 19.76 12.64 -3.86
C HIS A 248 18.60 11.77 -3.39
N TYR A 249 18.07 12.12 -2.24
CA TYR A 249 16.85 11.57 -1.70
C TYR A 249 16.08 12.77 -1.17
N ASP A 250 14.91 12.99 -1.74
CA ASP A 250 14.07 14.13 -1.41
C ASP A 250 12.61 13.70 -1.49
N MET A 251 12.03 13.56 -0.32
CA MET A 251 10.61 13.30 -0.12
C MET A 251 9.83 14.58 0.20
N GLU A 252 10.51 15.73 0.26
CA GLU A 252 9.95 17.00 0.72
C GLU A 252 9.63 17.94 -0.43
N THR A 253 10.48 17.97 -1.47
CA THR A 253 10.26 18.82 -2.63
C THR A 253 9.79 18.02 -3.83
N GLU A 254 9.34 18.75 -4.81
CA GLU A 254 8.84 18.25 -6.09
C GLU A 254 9.91 18.46 -7.20
N SER A 255 11.10 18.95 -6.83
CA SER A 255 12.10 19.42 -7.78
C SER A 255 12.93 18.29 -8.35
N GLY A 256 13.04 18.24 -9.67
CA GLY A 256 14.05 17.42 -10.31
C GLY A 256 15.47 17.87 -9.92
N GLN A 257 16.38 16.91 -9.73
CA GLN A 257 17.74 17.17 -9.28
C GLN A 257 18.78 16.66 -10.27
N LEU A 258 19.64 17.55 -10.74
CA LEU A 258 20.83 17.18 -11.51
C LEU A 258 21.98 16.89 -10.54
N MET A 259 22.61 15.74 -10.71
CA MET A 259 23.82 15.37 -9.98
C MET A 259 24.94 15.05 -10.95
N LEU A 260 26.14 15.51 -10.62
CA LEU A 260 27.34 15.23 -11.38
C LEU A 260 28.41 14.68 -10.45
N SER A 261 29.18 13.71 -10.95
CA SER A 261 30.37 13.26 -10.25
C SER A 261 31.39 12.64 -11.20
N GLU A 262 32.65 12.66 -10.80
CA GLU A 262 33.74 12.01 -11.51
C GLU A 262 33.82 10.53 -11.12
N LEU A 263 33.91 9.67 -12.13
CA LEU A 263 34.05 8.22 -12.00
C LEU A 263 35.29 7.72 -12.73
N LYS A 264 35.86 6.62 -12.24
CA LYS A 264 36.92 5.91 -12.95
C LYS A 264 36.34 5.12 -14.11
N SER A 265 37.03 5.14 -15.24
CA SER A 265 36.60 4.43 -16.45
C SER A 265 36.75 2.92 -16.38
N TRP A 266 37.71 2.42 -15.59
CA TRP A 266 37.96 0.98 -15.40
C TRP A 266 38.14 0.62 -13.92
N PRO A 267 37.08 0.65 -13.11
CA PRO A 267 37.18 0.47 -11.65
C PRO A 267 37.77 -0.90 -11.27
N ARG A 268 37.60 -1.93 -12.11
CA ARG A 268 38.13 -3.29 -11.90
C ARG A 268 39.62 -3.46 -12.21
N ARG A 269 40.26 -2.52 -12.93
CA ARG A 269 41.68 -2.64 -13.35
C ARG A 269 42.68 -2.15 -12.30
N GLU A 270 42.28 -1.23 -11.43
CA GLU A 270 43.16 -0.62 -10.42
C GLU A 270 42.88 -1.07 -8.99
N THR A 271 41.67 -1.57 -8.71
CA THR A 271 41.43 -2.26 -7.45
C THR A 271 42.21 -3.57 -7.54
N ILE A 272 43.27 -3.70 -6.72
CA ILE A 272 43.72 -5.02 -6.27
C ILE A 272 42.45 -5.60 -5.65
N SER A 273 41.72 -6.41 -6.41
CA SER A 273 40.40 -6.88 -5.99
C SER A 273 40.56 -7.37 -4.56
N PRO A 274 39.78 -6.88 -3.57
CA PRO A 274 39.65 -7.68 -2.37
C PRO A 274 39.25 -9.06 -2.89
N ALA A 275 40.05 -10.08 -2.58
CA ALA A 275 39.78 -11.45 -3.03
C ALA A 275 38.29 -11.73 -2.87
N ALA A 276 37.66 -12.34 -3.89
CA ALA A 276 36.23 -12.60 -3.92
C ALA A 276 35.74 -12.97 -2.52
N VAL A 277 34.89 -12.12 -1.95
CA VAL A 277 34.54 -12.19 -0.53
C VAL A 277 33.83 -13.52 -0.31
N ASP A 278 34.46 -14.43 0.43
CA ASP A 278 33.76 -15.60 0.93
C ASP A 278 32.85 -15.15 2.07
N TRP A 279 31.61 -14.83 1.70
CA TRP A 279 30.57 -14.36 2.60
C TRP A 279 30.26 -15.33 3.74
N SER A 280 30.64 -16.61 3.60
CA SER A 280 30.40 -17.65 4.59
C SER A 280 31.61 -18.01 5.46
N ALA A 281 32.82 -17.61 5.06
CA ALA A 281 34.09 -18.06 5.67
C ALA A 281 34.13 -17.82 7.19
N TYR A 282 33.90 -16.58 7.61
CA TYR A 282 33.90 -16.23 9.03
C TYR A 282 32.73 -16.89 9.78
N ALA A 283 31.52 -16.82 9.22
CA ALA A 283 30.32 -17.33 9.86
C ALA A 283 30.39 -18.86 10.09
N ARG A 284 30.97 -19.62 9.16
CA ARG A 284 31.18 -21.08 9.32
C ARG A 284 32.30 -21.43 10.30
N ALA A 285 33.26 -20.54 10.51
CA ALA A 285 34.39 -20.76 11.41
C ALA A 285 34.05 -20.49 12.88
N VAL A 286 33.05 -19.64 13.13
CA VAL A 286 32.65 -19.20 14.47
C VAL A 286 31.56 -20.12 15.04
N LYS A 287 31.68 -20.49 16.32
CA LYS A 287 30.63 -21.23 17.02
C LYS A 287 29.46 -20.28 17.35
N PRO A 288 28.20 -20.75 17.25
CA PRO A 288 27.05 -19.95 17.66
C PRO A 288 27.22 -19.39 19.08
N PHE A 289 26.94 -18.10 19.26
CA PHE A 289 26.98 -17.48 20.59
C PHE A 289 25.84 -18.03 21.44
N SER A 290 26.12 -18.47 22.67
CA SER A 290 25.08 -18.97 23.58
C SER A 290 24.17 -17.83 24.00
N SER A 291 22.90 -17.87 23.61
CA SER A 291 21.87 -16.92 24.04
C SER A 291 20.83 -17.63 24.89
N GLU A 292 20.55 -17.09 26.08
CA GLU A 292 19.41 -17.50 26.93
C GLU A 292 18.09 -16.87 26.47
N GLN A 293 18.09 -16.12 25.36
CA GLN A 293 16.94 -15.34 24.90
C GLN A 293 16.13 -16.07 23.83
N LEU A 294 14.81 -15.93 23.94
CA LEU A 294 13.85 -16.47 22.99
C LEU A 294 13.88 -15.63 21.70
N ASN A 295 13.93 -16.32 20.56
CA ASN A 295 13.71 -15.71 19.25
C ASN A 295 12.22 -15.38 19.06
N PHE A 296 11.94 -14.39 18.23
CA PHE A 296 10.57 -14.00 17.87
C PHE A 296 10.44 -13.79 16.36
N PRO A 297 9.26 -14.04 15.76
CA PRO A 297 9.02 -13.73 14.36
C PRO A 297 8.78 -12.23 14.16
N GLY A 298 9.13 -11.70 13.00
CA GLY A 298 8.79 -10.35 12.57
C GLY A 298 8.80 -10.25 11.05
N MET A 299 8.02 -9.34 10.48
CA MET A 299 7.84 -9.24 9.04
C MET A 299 8.74 -8.14 8.47
N ILE A 300 9.49 -8.42 7.43
CA ILE A 300 10.10 -7.39 6.59
C ILE A 300 9.59 -7.60 5.18
N TYR A 301 8.86 -6.61 4.65
CA TYR A 301 8.43 -6.64 3.25
C TYR A 301 7.78 -7.99 2.86
N PHE A 302 6.81 -8.42 3.69
CA PHE A 302 6.05 -9.67 3.55
C PHE A 302 6.84 -10.98 3.78
N ASP A 303 8.13 -10.89 4.10
CA ASP A 303 8.94 -12.04 4.47
C ASP A 303 9.02 -12.18 6.01
N GLU A 304 8.75 -13.39 6.53
CA GLU A 304 8.82 -13.67 7.97
C GLU A 304 10.27 -13.97 8.39
N PHE A 305 10.88 -13.02 9.11
CA PHE A 305 12.22 -13.13 9.68
C PHE A 305 12.18 -13.77 11.07
N THR A 306 13.26 -14.47 11.42
CA THR A 306 13.52 -14.86 12.81
C THR A 306 14.41 -13.81 13.46
N PHE A 307 13.91 -13.15 14.51
CA PHE A 307 14.59 -12.06 15.22
C PHE A 307 15.03 -12.43 16.63
N THR A 308 16.02 -11.70 17.13
CA THR A 308 16.43 -11.66 18.53
C THR A 308 16.75 -10.22 18.98
N GLU A 309 16.30 -9.83 20.18
CA GLU A 309 16.40 -8.46 20.68
C GLU A 309 17.79 -8.14 21.26
N LEU A 310 18.31 -6.96 20.93
CA LEU A 310 19.54 -6.42 21.52
C LEU A 310 19.24 -5.73 22.87
N LYS A 311 19.18 -6.53 23.94
CA LYS A 311 18.81 -6.03 25.29
C LYS A 311 19.89 -5.20 26.00
N ARG A 312 21.16 -5.39 25.64
CA ARG A 312 22.30 -4.76 26.31
C ARG A 312 22.89 -3.66 25.42
N ASN A 313 23.71 -2.79 26.00
CA ASN A 313 24.47 -1.81 25.23
C ASN A 313 25.58 -2.45 24.38
N ALA A 314 26.07 -3.64 24.74
CA ALA A 314 26.99 -4.43 23.93
C ALA A 314 26.68 -5.92 24.06
N GLY A 315 26.93 -6.69 23.00
CA GLY A 315 26.71 -8.13 23.03
C GLY A 315 27.08 -8.86 21.74
N ASN A 316 27.03 -10.19 21.84
CA ASN A 316 27.23 -11.13 20.73
C ASN A 316 25.98 -11.98 20.57
N TYR A 317 25.42 -12.01 19.37
CA TYR A 317 24.14 -12.65 19.07
C TYR A 317 24.24 -13.55 17.85
N THR A 318 23.52 -14.67 17.90
CA THR A 318 23.32 -15.54 16.73
C THR A 318 21.84 -15.84 16.60
N VAL A 319 21.31 -15.64 15.40
CA VAL A 319 19.95 -16.03 15.03
C VAL A 319 20.00 -16.82 13.74
N CYS A 320 19.24 -17.90 13.66
CA CYS A 320 19.21 -18.76 12.48
C CYS A 320 17.79 -18.96 12.00
N GLN A 321 17.61 -18.98 10.69
CA GLN A 321 16.40 -19.45 10.03
C GLN A 321 16.81 -20.41 8.91
N LYS A 322 16.31 -21.65 8.96
CA LYS A 322 16.72 -22.76 8.07
C LYS A 322 18.24 -22.91 8.00
N ASP A 323 18.87 -22.73 6.84
CA ASP A 323 20.31 -22.93 6.63
C ASP A 323 21.14 -21.65 6.86
N LEU A 324 20.49 -20.51 7.04
CA LEU A 324 21.15 -19.23 7.30
C LEU A 324 21.24 -18.98 8.81
N CYS A 325 22.46 -18.86 9.31
CA CYS A 325 22.77 -18.33 10.63
C CYS A 325 23.47 -16.99 10.49
N CYS A 326 22.91 -15.97 11.14
CA CYS A 326 23.41 -14.61 11.19
C CYS A 326 24.07 -14.33 12.54
N HIS A 327 25.28 -13.78 12.52
CA HIS A 327 26.07 -13.46 13.70
C HIS A 327 26.31 -11.95 13.78
N LEU A 328 26.04 -11.39 14.95
CA LEU A 328 26.27 -9.97 15.25
C LEU A 328 27.13 -9.81 16.50
N THR A 329 28.13 -8.95 16.41
CA THR A 329 28.78 -8.32 17.56
C THR A 329 28.54 -6.82 17.48
N TYR A 330 28.15 -6.16 18.58
CA TYR A 330 27.89 -4.73 18.58
C TYR A 330 28.19 -4.05 19.92
N ARG A 331 28.34 -2.72 19.86
CA ARG A 331 28.33 -1.78 20.99
C ARG A 331 27.62 -0.49 20.58
N MET A 332 26.58 -0.14 21.33
CA MET A 332 25.87 1.13 21.25
C MET A 332 26.58 2.18 22.11
N SER A 333 26.59 3.44 21.69
CA SER A 333 27.07 4.56 22.51
C SER A 333 26.22 4.72 23.78
N GLU A 334 24.91 4.48 23.67
CA GLU A 334 23.98 4.44 24.80
C GLU A 334 22.81 3.51 24.45
N LYS A 335 22.41 2.65 25.40
CA LYS A 335 21.17 1.87 25.24
C LYS A 335 19.99 2.74 25.67
N ARG A 336 19.29 3.26 24.68
CA ARG A 336 18.03 3.99 24.86
C ARG A 336 16.91 3.07 25.34
N THR A 337 16.02 3.59 26.17
CA THR A 337 14.81 2.88 26.64
C THR A 337 13.63 3.02 25.69
N ASP A 338 13.65 4.04 24.83
CA ASP A 338 12.64 4.36 23.82
C ASP A 338 12.97 3.81 22.42
N GLU A 339 14.13 3.16 22.24
CA GLU A 339 14.49 2.49 20.99
C GLU A 339 14.90 1.03 21.22
N VAL A 340 14.34 0.15 20.39
CA VAL A 340 14.67 -1.28 20.37
C VAL A 340 15.33 -1.63 19.04
N TYR A 341 16.37 -2.46 19.11
CA TYR A 341 17.07 -2.99 17.96
C TYR A 341 17.01 -4.51 17.97
N ALA A 342 16.92 -5.12 16.79
CA ALA A 342 16.86 -6.56 16.62
C ALA A 342 17.84 -7.04 15.55
N LEU A 343 18.38 -8.25 15.75
CA LEU A 343 19.10 -9.01 14.74
C LEU A 343 18.13 -10.01 14.11
N GLY A 344 18.00 -10.01 12.79
CA GLY A 344 17.12 -10.89 12.02
C GLY A 344 17.86 -11.79 11.02
N ALA A 345 17.33 -12.99 10.81
CA ALA A 345 17.69 -13.90 9.72
C ALA A 345 16.45 -14.28 8.90
N PHE A 346 16.61 -14.25 7.57
CA PHE A 346 15.65 -14.80 6.61
C PHE A 346 16.33 -15.76 5.64
N ASP A 347 15.75 -16.94 5.44
CA ASP A 347 16.13 -17.91 4.39
C ASP A 347 14.85 -18.48 3.78
N GLY A 348 14.41 -17.90 2.67
CA GLY A 348 13.08 -18.18 2.17
C GLY A 348 12.83 -17.64 0.77
N LEU A 349 11.58 -17.77 0.35
CA LEU A 349 11.12 -17.41 -0.97
C LEU A 349 10.32 -16.13 -0.87
N HIS A 350 10.78 -15.08 -1.56
CA HIS A 350 10.08 -13.81 -1.66
C HIS A 350 9.08 -13.86 -2.83
N THR A 351 7.79 -13.57 -2.59
CA THR A 351 6.71 -13.83 -3.57
C THR A 351 5.87 -12.60 -3.96
N VAL A 352 6.14 -11.39 -3.45
CA VAL A 352 5.13 -10.30 -3.42
C VAL A 352 5.18 -9.29 -4.59
N GLU A 353 6.09 -9.43 -5.56
CA GLU A 353 6.15 -8.47 -6.70
C GLU A 353 6.16 -9.11 -8.11
N GLY A 354 5.74 -10.37 -8.25
CA GLY A 354 5.83 -11.10 -9.53
C GLY A 354 4.63 -11.98 -9.90
N GLN A 355 3.47 -11.82 -9.24
CA GLN A 355 2.36 -12.78 -9.35
C GLN A 355 1.26 -12.44 -10.35
N TYR A 356 1.49 -11.50 -11.26
CA TYR A 356 0.49 -11.08 -12.24
C TYR A 356 1.01 -11.20 -13.68
N TYR A 357 1.40 -12.40 -14.12
CA TYR A 357 1.18 -12.94 -15.48
C TYR A 357 1.71 -14.38 -15.59
N LEU A 358 0.98 -15.22 -16.33
CA LEU A 358 1.38 -16.57 -16.76
C LEU A 358 2.48 -16.51 -17.84
N GLN A 359 3.73 -16.28 -17.44
CA GLN A 359 4.92 -16.92 -18.02
C GLN A 359 6.17 -16.46 -17.24
N VAL A 360 6.74 -17.40 -16.50
CA VAL A 360 7.88 -17.27 -15.56
C VAL A 360 7.50 -16.72 -14.17
N GLU A 361 6.99 -17.64 -13.34
CA GLU A 361 7.10 -17.54 -11.88
C GLU A 361 8.58 -17.30 -11.51
N THR A 362 8.99 -16.06 -11.29
CA THR A 362 10.33 -15.82 -10.78
C THR A 362 10.27 -15.84 -9.27
N LEU A 363 10.15 -17.06 -8.75
CA LEU A 363 10.37 -17.37 -7.34
C LEU A 363 11.81 -16.98 -6.98
N LYS A 364 12.00 -15.90 -6.21
CA LYS A 364 13.33 -15.45 -5.80
C LYS A 364 13.65 -15.99 -4.42
N LEU A 365 14.64 -16.87 -4.35
CA LEU A 365 15.19 -17.36 -3.09
C LEU A 365 16.10 -16.27 -2.50
N VAL A 366 15.70 -15.74 -1.34
CA VAL A 366 16.36 -14.61 -0.70
C VAL A 366 16.90 -15.05 0.66
N ARG A 367 18.14 -14.63 0.95
CA ARG A 367 18.84 -14.87 2.21
C ARG A 367 19.32 -13.55 2.78
N ILE A 368 18.84 -13.16 3.96
CA ILE A 368 19.12 -11.86 4.55
C ILE A 368 19.54 -12.00 6.01
N CYS A 369 20.61 -11.31 6.38
CA CYS A 369 20.96 -10.99 7.75
C CYS A 369 20.79 -9.49 7.95
N THR A 370 20.07 -9.06 8.98
CA THR A 370 19.79 -7.63 9.19
C THR A 370 19.90 -7.22 10.66
N LEU A 371 20.49 -6.05 10.89
CA LEU A 371 20.41 -5.32 12.16
C LEU A 371 19.52 -4.10 11.90
N LEU A 372 18.39 -4.01 12.57
CA LEU A 372 17.43 -2.92 12.36
C LEU A 372 16.92 -2.35 13.67
N LYS A 373 16.47 -1.10 13.60
CA LYS A 373 15.66 -0.47 14.64
C LYS A 373 14.21 -0.90 14.43
N CYS A 374 13.55 -1.31 15.50
CA CYS A 374 12.12 -1.55 15.49
C CYS A 374 11.38 -0.21 15.53
N GLN A 375 10.22 -0.11 14.88
CA GLN A 375 9.49 1.16 14.80
C GLN A 375 9.13 1.70 16.18
N THR A 376 8.81 0.81 17.12
CA THR A 376 8.54 1.12 18.53
C THR A 376 9.39 0.26 19.46
N THR A 377 9.18 0.38 20.77
CA THR A 377 9.79 -0.50 21.77
C THR A 377 9.19 -1.91 21.77
N GLU A 378 8.14 -2.17 20.98
CA GLU A 378 7.50 -3.47 20.88
C GLU A 378 8.16 -4.34 19.82
N LEU A 379 8.54 -5.57 20.19
CA LEU A 379 9.26 -6.50 19.33
C LEU A 379 8.51 -6.85 18.03
N ARG A 380 7.18 -6.77 18.01
CA ARG A 380 6.37 -7.03 16.80
C ARG A 380 6.63 -6.01 15.68
N THR A 381 7.13 -4.82 16.01
CA THR A 381 7.41 -3.75 15.05
C THR A 381 8.81 -3.82 14.43
N CYS A 382 9.57 -4.86 14.79
CA CYS A 382 10.89 -5.09 14.22
C CYS A 382 10.72 -5.58 12.77
N GLY A 383 11.00 -4.69 11.82
CA GLY A 383 10.88 -4.96 10.38
C GLY A 383 10.03 -3.93 9.63
N GLU A 384 9.23 -3.14 10.36
CA GLU A 384 8.45 -2.03 9.82
C GLU A 384 9.32 -0.86 9.31
N PRO A 385 8.82 -0.02 8.39
CA PRO A 385 9.52 1.17 7.90
C PRO A 385 9.87 2.16 9.02
N VAL A 386 11.15 2.56 9.10
CA VAL A 386 11.64 3.54 10.08
C VAL A 386 12.41 4.66 9.42
N GLY A 387 11.87 5.89 9.48
CA GLY A 387 12.50 7.09 8.91
C GLY A 387 13.45 7.83 9.86
N SER A 388 13.33 7.65 11.18
CA SER A 388 14.14 8.39 12.18
C SER A 388 14.72 7.51 13.29
N VAL A 389 16.01 7.71 13.59
CA VAL A 389 16.75 6.96 14.63
C VAL A 389 17.67 7.87 15.44
N PHE A 390 17.81 7.59 16.74
CA PHE A 390 18.66 8.37 17.65
C PHE A 390 19.85 7.59 18.22
N THR A 391 19.75 6.26 18.32
CA THR A 391 20.83 5.40 18.83
C THR A 391 22.02 5.38 17.87
N LYS A 392 23.22 5.57 18.42
CA LYS A 392 24.49 5.48 17.70
C LYS A 392 25.21 4.19 18.08
N PHE A 393 25.86 3.57 17.10
CA PHE A 393 26.72 2.40 17.30
C PHE A 393 28.18 2.84 17.26
N GLU A 394 28.96 2.45 18.28
CA GLU A 394 30.42 2.65 18.32
C GLU A 394 31.13 1.60 17.47
N GLU A 395 30.63 0.36 17.50
CA GLU A 395 31.14 -0.77 16.74
C GLU A 395 29.99 -1.74 16.40
N PHE A 396 30.04 -2.32 15.21
CA PHE A 396 29.23 -3.47 14.85
C PHE A 396 29.96 -4.38 13.85
N SER A 397 29.64 -5.67 13.86
CA SER A 397 30.15 -6.67 12.93
C SER A 397 29.03 -7.67 12.65
N LEU A 398 28.53 -7.69 11.40
CA LEU A 398 27.44 -8.57 10.95
C LEU A 398 27.98 -9.56 9.90
N SER A 399 27.63 -10.84 10.04
CA SER A 399 28.03 -11.91 9.11
C SER A 399 26.97 -13.00 9.04
N GLY A 400 26.98 -13.83 7.99
CA GLY A 400 26.01 -14.91 7.84
C GLY A 400 26.52 -16.11 7.06
N THR A 401 25.94 -17.29 7.26
CA THR A 401 26.29 -18.52 6.52
C THR A 401 25.69 -18.55 5.10
N PHE A 402 25.90 -17.49 4.33
CA PHE A 402 25.33 -17.35 2.99
C PHE A 402 25.74 -18.50 2.06
N GLY A 403 24.76 -19.02 1.31
CA GLY A 403 24.97 -20.08 0.31
C GLY A 403 25.21 -19.53 -1.10
N THR A 404 25.44 -18.23 -1.23
CA THR A 404 25.56 -17.50 -2.50
C THR A 404 26.75 -16.54 -2.42
N SER A 405 27.36 -16.24 -3.57
CA SER A 405 28.37 -15.19 -3.73
C SER A 405 27.77 -13.80 -3.93
N TYR A 406 26.47 -13.72 -4.24
CA TYR A 406 25.75 -12.46 -4.47
C TYR A 406 25.11 -11.95 -3.17
N VAL A 407 25.87 -11.17 -2.41
CA VAL A 407 25.41 -10.54 -1.16
C VAL A 407 25.65 -9.03 -1.25
N PHE A 408 24.60 -8.24 -0.94
CA PHE A 408 24.57 -6.79 -1.13
C PHE A 408 24.58 -6.08 0.23
N PRO A 409 25.73 -5.55 0.69
CA PRO A 409 25.85 -4.93 2.03
C PRO A 409 25.21 -3.54 2.06
N GLN A 410 24.20 -3.35 2.91
CA GLN A 410 23.46 -2.10 3.04
C GLN A 410 23.66 -1.45 4.42
N ILE A 411 23.81 -0.12 4.45
CA ILE A 411 23.79 0.68 5.68
C ILE A 411 22.99 1.95 5.43
N LEU A 412 21.94 2.13 6.23
CA LEU A 412 21.06 3.30 6.17
C LEU A 412 21.03 3.99 7.52
N LEU A 413 21.20 5.31 7.52
CA LEU A 413 21.13 6.19 8.68
C LEU A 413 19.77 6.90 8.72
N SER A 414 19.50 7.60 9.83
CA SER A 414 18.29 8.42 10.01
C SER A 414 18.06 9.36 8.81
N GLY A 415 16.80 9.50 8.38
CA GLY A 415 16.43 10.36 7.25
C GLY A 415 16.85 9.80 5.89
N SER A 416 16.94 8.48 5.75
CA SER A 416 17.37 7.79 4.52
C SER A 416 18.75 8.22 4.01
N GLN A 417 19.64 8.57 4.94
CA GLN A 417 21.01 9.00 4.61
C GLN A 417 21.95 7.80 4.50
N LEU A 418 22.87 7.83 3.54
CA LEU A 418 23.90 6.81 3.43
C LEU A 418 25.06 7.06 4.40
N ALA A 419 25.58 5.98 4.98
CA ALA A 419 26.80 6.05 5.76
C ALA A 419 28.02 6.22 4.84
N SER A 420 28.92 7.15 5.19
CA SER A 420 30.20 7.27 4.49
C SER A 420 31.05 6.02 4.67
N GLU A 421 31.77 5.65 3.61
CA GLU A 421 32.74 4.54 3.55
C GLU A 421 33.89 4.65 4.55
N THR A 422 34.10 5.84 5.13
CA THR A 422 35.06 6.00 6.24
C THR A 422 34.58 5.34 7.53
N HIS A 423 33.28 5.05 7.65
CA HIS A 423 32.65 4.51 8.86
C HIS A 423 32.45 2.99 8.82
N TYR A 424 32.68 2.31 7.69
CA TYR A 424 32.51 0.86 7.60
C TYR A 424 33.46 0.21 6.60
N LYS A 425 33.69 -1.11 6.75
CA LYS A 425 34.47 -1.92 5.81
C LYS A 425 33.86 -3.31 5.69
N VAL A 426 33.91 -3.88 4.49
CA VAL A 426 33.62 -5.30 4.24
C VAL A 426 34.95 -6.05 4.26
N GLY A 427 35.12 -6.99 5.19
CA GLY A 427 36.37 -7.72 5.36
C GLY A 427 36.14 -9.18 5.77
N GLY A 428 37.04 -10.08 5.35
CA GLY A 428 36.91 -11.52 5.55
C GLY A 428 37.28 -12.07 6.93
N LEU A 429 37.68 -11.23 7.91
CA LEU A 429 38.01 -11.66 9.28
C LEU A 429 37.73 -10.53 10.29
N ALA A 430 36.90 -10.82 11.31
CA ALA A 430 36.69 -9.91 12.44
C ALA A 430 37.94 -9.81 13.33
N LEU A 431 38.44 -8.59 13.58
CA LEU A 431 39.45 -8.27 14.60
C LEU A 431 39.12 -6.92 15.25
N PHE A 432 38.87 -6.92 16.57
CA PHE A 432 38.76 -5.74 17.44
C PHE A 432 40.14 -5.28 17.93
N PHE A 433 40.30 -3.98 18.22
CA PHE A 433 41.11 -3.47 19.35
C PHE A 433 40.65 -2.08 19.84
N SER A 434 41.01 -1.80 21.10
CA SER A 434 40.41 -0.97 22.15
C SER A 434 41.32 0.19 22.62
N GLN A 435 40.81 1.16 23.43
CA GLN A 435 41.30 1.56 24.80
C GLN A 435 40.89 2.98 25.31
N PRO A 436 40.96 3.28 26.65
CA PRO A 436 39.93 3.97 27.45
C PRO A 436 40.38 5.28 28.17
N LEU A 437 39.49 5.93 28.95
CA LEU A 437 39.84 6.79 30.11
C LEU A 437 38.81 6.74 31.26
N ASP A 438 39.34 6.59 32.48
CA ASP A 438 38.69 6.60 33.81
C ASP A 438 38.31 8.01 34.31
N PHE A 439 37.36 8.13 35.26
CA PHE A 439 37.57 8.80 36.58
C PHE A 439 36.38 8.62 37.55
N ASN A 440 36.72 8.57 38.85
CA ASN A 440 35.92 8.18 40.02
C ASN A 440 34.91 9.21 40.58
N MET A 441 33.79 8.68 41.11
CA MET A 441 33.13 8.84 42.43
C MET A 441 33.19 10.20 43.22
N ILE A 442 32.03 10.65 43.76
CA ILE A 442 31.76 10.99 45.20
C ILE A 442 30.37 11.69 45.42
N THR A 443 29.50 11.06 46.26
CA THR A 443 28.51 11.54 47.29
C THR A 443 27.54 12.71 47.00
N SER A 444 26.36 12.91 47.63
CA SER A 444 25.47 12.23 48.59
C SER A 444 24.23 13.14 48.77
N GLN A 445 23.04 12.53 48.92
CA GLN A 445 21.84 12.99 49.65
C GLN A 445 21.49 14.49 49.68
N LEU A 446 20.47 14.90 48.90
CA LEU A 446 19.47 15.90 49.31
C LEU A 446 18.43 16.08 48.19
N LEU A 447 17.37 15.26 48.14
CA LEU A 447 16.14 15.61 47.38
C LEU A 447 14.90 14.73 47.69
N ASP A 448 14.86 14.00 48.80
CA ASP A 448 13.70 13.19 49.22
C ASP A 448 12.50 14.01 49.72
N TYR A 449 12.54 15.35 49.65
CA TYR A 449 11.44 16.21 50.10
C TYR A 449 10.65 16.89 48.98
N VAL A 450 11.03 16.70 47.71
CA VAL A 450 10.32 17.32 46.56
C VAL A 450 9.31 16.38 45.91
N ALA A 451 9.44 15.06 46.10
CA ALA A 451 8.60 14.06 45.44
C ALA A 451 7.16 14.00 45.96
N ILE A 452 6.88 14.46 47.18
CA ILE A 452 5.54 14.32 47.79
C ILE A 452 4.60 15.48 47.39
N LEU A 453 5.14 16.64 47.00
CA LEU A 453 4.32 17.78 46.55
C LEU A 453 3.96 17.70 45.05
N LEU A 454 4.75 17.01 44.24
CA LEU A 454 4.51 16.86 42.80
C LEU A 454 3.47 15.77 42.45
N PHE A 455 3.16 14.87 43.39
CA PHE A 455 2.16 13.82 43.17
C PHE A 455 0.70 14.31 43.29
N TRP A 456 0.47 15.56 43.70
CA TRP A 456 -0.86 16.13 43.91
C TRP A 456 -1.32 17.10 42.81
N VAL A 457 -0.50 17.41 41.80
CA VAL A 457 -0.82 18.48 40.81
C VAL A 457 -0.99 17.99 39.36
N LEU A 458 -0.74 16.71 39.05
CA LEU A 458 -0.95 16.17 37.69
C LEU A 458 -1.82 14.92 37.69
N LYS A 459 -3.08 15.07 38.10
CA LYS A 459 -4.19 14.26 37.59
C LYS A 459 -5.02 15.17 36.70
N ALA A 460 -4.67 15.24 35.42
CA ALA A 460 -5.65 15.63 34.41
C ALA A 460 -6.72 14.53 34.41
N SER A 461 -7.96 14.89 34.68
CA SER A 461 -9.09 13.97 34.85
C SER A 461 -9.45 13.29 33.52
N SER A 462 -9.11 12.01 33.36
CA SER A 462 -9.69 11.14 32.33
C SER A 462 -11.12 10.77 32.71
N LEU A 463 -12.05 10.79 31.76
CA LEU A 463 -13.42 10.32 31.94
C LEU A 463 -13.48 8.80 31.77
N ASP A 464 -14.27 8.12 32.60
CA ASP A 464 -14.48 6.66 32.48
C ASP A 464 -15.49 6.30 31.38
N THR A 465 -16.42 7.21 31.05
CA THR A 465 -17.47 7.02 30.03
C THR A 465 -17.70 8.31 29.24
N PHE A 466 -18.27 8.20 28.05
CA PHE A 466 -18.73 9.32 27.23
C PHE A 466 -20.03 8.99 26.50
N ILE A 467 -20.71 10.02 26.00
CA ILE A 467 -21.90 9.88 25.16
C ILE A 467 -21.47 10.03 23.70
N ALA A 468 -21.65 8.97 22.92
CA ALA A 468 -21.43 8.97 21.48
C ALA A 468 -22.73 9.28 20.74
N ALA A 469 -22.63 9.96 19.60
CA ALA A 469 -23.72 10.16 18.66
C ALA A 469 -23.30 9.76 17.24
N VAL A 470 -24.26 9.23 16.47
CA VAL A 470 -24.12 9.01 15.02
C VAL A 470 -25.38 9.50 14.34
N TYR A 471 -25.24 10.06 13.14
CA TYR A 471 -26.37 10.53 12.35
C TYR A 471 -26.45 9.80 11.01
N GLU A 472 -27.55 9.09 10.80
CA GLU A 472 -27.95 8.58 9.49
C GLU A 472 -28.55 9.72 8.68
N HIS A 473 -27.93 10.08 7.54
CA HIS A 473 -28.28 11.31 6.82
C HIS A 473 -29.02 11.05 5.50
N ALA A 474 -30.19 11.65 5.34
CA ALA A 474 -30.90 11.72 4.07
C ALA A 474 -30.30 12.84 3.21
N VAL A 475 -29.27 12.49 2.44
CA VAL A 475 -28.48 13.47 1.68
C VAL A 475 -29.26 14.09 0.53
N ILE A 476 -29.12 15.41 0.37
CA ILE A 476 -29.63 16.14 -0.80
C ILE A 476 -28.64 15.98 -1.94
N PHE A 477 -29.11 15.46 -3.08
CA PHE A 477 -28.29 15.18 -4.25
C PHE A 477 -28.08 16.41 -5.14
N PRO A 478 -26.93 16.53 -5.82
CA PRO A 478 -26.76 17.51 -6.88
C PRO A 478 -27.67 17.18 -8.08
N ASN A 479 -28.09 18.21 -8.81
CA ASN A 479 -28.78 18.02 -10.08
C ASN A 479 -27.83 17.43 -11.14
N VAL A 480 -28.34 16.51 -11.96
CA VAL A 480 -27.56 15.91 -13.06
C VAL A 480 -27.28 16.96 -14.13
N THR A 481 -26.00 17.28 -14.34
CA THR A 481 -25.54 18.30 -15.28
C THR A 481 -24.43 17.74 -16.17
N LEU A 482 -24.40 18.17 -17.45
CA LEU A 482 -23.39 17.73 -18.42
C LEU A 482 -22.04 18.45 -18.27
N THR A 483 -22.01 19.55 -17.54
CA THR A 483 -20.84 20.40 -17.30
C THR A 483 -20.67 20.64 -15.80
N PRO A 484 -19.44 20.75 -15.28
CA PRO A 484 -19.21 21.07 -13.87
C PRO A 484 -19.94 22.35 -13.45
N VAL A 485 -20.56 22.30 -12.27
CA VAL A 485 -21.21 23.47 -11.63
C VAL A 485 -20.15 24.48 -11.17
N SER A 486 -20.57 25.71 -10.90
CA SER A 486 -19.70 26.70 -10.28
C SER A 486 -19.40 26.34 -8.81
N HIS A 487 -18.30 26.87 -8.27
CA HIS A 487 -17.97 26.70 -6.85
C HIS A 487 -19.06 27.28 -5.91
N GLU A 488 -19.77 28.33 -6.35
CA GLU A 488 -20.86 28.93 -5.58
C GLU A 488 -22.07 27.99 -5.51
N GLU A 489 -22.48 27.41 -6.65
CA GLU A 489 -23.56 26.41 -6.68
C GLU A 489 -23.21 25.14 -5.89
N ALA A 490 -21.95 24.69 -5.97
CA ALA A 490 -21.47 23.57 -5.17
C ALA A 490 -21.54 23.88 -3.66
N LEU A 491 -21.08 25.06 -3.26
CA LEU A 491 -21.12 25.52 -1.86
C LEU A 491 -22.56 25.69 -1.35
N ASP A 492 -23.48 26.16 -2.18
CA ASP A 492 -24.90 26.29 -1.83
C ASP A 492 -25.54 24.92 -1.54
N LEU A 493 -25.24 23.90 -2.35
CA LEU A 493 -25.69 22.53 -2.10
C LEU A 493 -25.07 21.97 -0.81
N MET A 494 -23.75 22.11 -0.64
CA MET A 494 -23.06 21.66 0.57
C MET A 494 -23.62 22.32 1.82
N ASN A 495 -23.98 23.60 1.74
CA ASN A 495 -24.60 24.32 2.85
C ASN A 495 -26.01 23.81 3.17
N GLN A 496 -26.82 23.43 2.18
CA GLN A 496 -28.13 22.81 2.45
C GLN A 496 -28.00 21.49 3.22
N ASN A 497 -27.02 20.65 2.85
CA ASN A 497 -26.74 19.44 3.63
C ASN A 497 -26.20 19.79 5.03
N LEU A 498 -25.29 20.77 5.14
CA LEU A 498 -24.76 21.23 6.44
C LEU A 498 -25.84 21.82 7.35
N ASP A 499 -26.90 22.44 6.82
CA ASP A 499 -28.04 22.92 7.61
C ASP A 499 -28.76 21.75 8.32
N LEU A 500 -28.93 20.62 7.63
CA LEU A 500 -29.54 19.41 8.20
C LEU A 500 -28.61 18.76 9.24
N LEU A 501 -27.32 18.66 8.92
CA LEU A 501 -26.31 18.14 9.84
C LEU A 501 -26.17 19.03 11.09
N GLU A 502 -26.25 20.35 10.95
CA GLU A 502 -26.24 21.30 12.07
C GLU A 502 -27.40 21.04 13.03
N GLY A 503 -28.60 20.73 12.51
CA GLY A 503 -29.74 20.30 13.33
C GLY A 503 -29.43 19.07 14.17
N ALA A 504 -28.82 18.05 13.56
CA ALA A 504 -28.41 16.82 14.25
C ALA A 504 -27.29 17.06 15.28
N ILE A 505 -26.25 17.80 14.92
CA ILE A 505 -25.11 18.15 15.80
C ILE A 505 -25.61 18.94 17.02
N THR A 506 -26.44 19.96 16.79
CA THR A 506 -27.01 20.78 17.87
C THR A 506 -27.90 19.95 18.80
N LEU A 507 -28.71 19.05 18.24
CA LEU A 507 -29.58 18.18 19.02
C LEU A 507 -28.78 17.13 19.82
N ALA A 508 -27.68 16.61 19.27
CA ALA A 508 -26.79 15.70 19.96
C ALA A 508 -26.07 16.39 21.12
N ALA A 509 -25.53 17.60 20.90
CA ALA A 509 -24.87 18.39 21.92
C ALA A 509 -25.83 18.79 23.06
N LYS A 510 -27.06 19.18 22.74
CA LYS A 510 -28.12 19.43 23.74
C LYS A 510 -28.43 18.22 24.61
N GLN A 511 -28.21 17.01 24.09
CA GLN A 511 -28.37 15.75 24.82
C GLN A 511 -27.07 15.26 25.48
N GLY A 512 -26.00 16.07 25.48
CA GLY A 512 -24.75 15.79 26.16
C GLY A 512 -23.79 14.89 25.38
N ALA A 513 -23.99 14.69 24.08
CA ALA A 513 -23.03 13.98 23.24
C ALA A 513 -21.66 14.67 23.27
N HIS A 514 -20.60 13.88 23.42
CA HIS A 514 -19.21 14.34 23.44
C HIS A 514 -18.60 14.33 22.04
N ILE A 515 -19.08 13.43 21.18
CA ILE A 515 -18.67 13.28 19.79
C ILE A 515 -19.87 12.89 18.92
N ILE A 516 -19.94 13.41 17.71
CA ILE A 516 -20.92 13.02 16.70
C ILE A 516 -20.22 12.66 15.38
N VAL A 517 -20.64 11.53 14.78
CA VAL A 517 -20.20 11.09 13.45
C VAL A 517 -21.30 11.31 12.42
N THR A 518 -20.95 11.93 11.30
CA THR A 518 -21.82 12.05 10.11
C THR A 518 -21.31 11.15 8.97
N PRO A 519 -22.15 10.82 7.98
CA PRO A 519 -21.80 9.82 6.97
C PRO A 519 -20.73 10.25 5.96
N GLU A 520 -20.18 9.26 5.26
CA GLU A 520 -19.42 9.43 4.01
C GLU A 520 -20.30 10.09 2.95
N ASP A 521 -19.72 10.99 2.15
CA ASP A 521 -20.44 11.72 1.10
C ASP A 521 -21.68 12.49 1.61
N GLY A 522 -21.82 12.71 2.93
CA GLY A 522 -23.00 13.30 3.55
C GLY A 522 -23.23 14.79 3.21
N ILE A 523 -22.24 15.46 2.62
CA ILE A 523 -22.28 16.90 2.33
C ILE A 523 -22.50 17.20 0.85
N TYR A 524 -21.99 16.35 -0.05
CA TYR A 524 -22.07 16.55 -1.51
C TYR A 524 -22.65 15.35 -2.28
N SER A 525 -22.96 14.24 -1.60
CA SER A 525 -23.43 12.97 -2.18
C SER A 525 -22.40 12.25 -3.05
N PHE A 526 -22.82 11.31 -3.92
CA PHE A 526 -21.95 10.50 -4.77
C PHE A 526 -22.37 10.59 -6.25
N ALA A 527 -21.63 9.89 -7.13
CA ALA A 527 -21.77 9.85 -8.59
C ALA A 527 -21.17 11.07 -9.33
N PHE A 528 -19.88 11.31 -9.11
CA PHE A 528 -19.12 12.35 -9.79
C PHE A 528 -18.06 11.81 -10.74
N SER A 529 -17.60 12.67 -11.65
CA SER A 529 -16.32 12.56 -12.34
C SER A 529 -15.27 13.42 -11.64
N ARG A 530 -13.99 13.28 -12.01
CA ARG A 530 -12.92 14.12 -11.45
C ARG A 530 -13.16 15.62 -11.68
N GLU A 531 -13.80 15.98 -12.78
CA GLU A 531 -14.12 17.38 -13.10
C GLU A 531 -15.36 17.88 -12.36
N SER A 532 -16.41 17.05 -12.26
CA SER A 532 -17.67 17.49 -11.63
C SER A 532 -17.59 17.54 -10.10
N ILE A 533 -16.70 16.75 -9.47
CA ILE A 533 -16.45 16.85 -8.01
C ILE A 533 -15.59 18.07 -7.65
N TYR A 534 -14.71 18.53 -8.54
CA TYR A 534 -13.70 19.56 -8.23
C TYR A 534 -14.26 20.84 -7.56
N PRO A 535 -15.43 21.39 -7.97
CA PRO A 535 -16.02 22.56 -7.32
C PRO A 535 -16.39 22.36 -5.83
N TYR A 536 -16.56 21.11 -5.39
CA TYR A 536 -16.91 20.72 -4.02
C TYR A 536 -15.69 20.55 -3.10
N LEU A 537 -14.47 20.53 -3.65
CA LEU A 537 -13.26 20.21 -2.91
C LEU A 537 -12.60 21.44 -2.26
N GLU A 538 -12.04 21.26 -1.06
CA GLU A 538 -11.20 22.24 -0.37
C GLU A 538 -9.80 21.69 -0.13
N ASP A 539 -8.80 22.55 0.05
CA ASP A 539 -7.48 22.11 0.50
C ASP A 539 -7.49 21.99 2.03
N ILE A 540 -7.43 20.75 2.54
CA ILE A 540 -7.49 20.44 3.97
C ILE A 540 -6.07 20.24 4.53
N PRO A 541 -5.56 21.12 5.41
CA PRO A 541 -4.20 21.02 5.91
C PRO A 541 -4.01 19.81 6.83
N ASP A 542 -2.75 19.41 7.04
CA ASP A 542 -2.41 18.44 8.07
C ASP A 542 -2.76 19.02 9.47
N PRO A 543 -3.41 18.28 10.38
CA PRO A 543 -3.76 18.74 11.71
C PRO A 543 -2.59 19.32 12.54
N GLN A 544 -1.35 18.93 12.25
CA GLN A 544 -0.14 19.46 12.89
C GLN A 544 0.01 20.98 12.75
N VAL A 545 -0.63 21.61 11.77
CA VAL A 545 -0.64 23.09 11.65
C VAL A 545 -1.34 23.78 12.82
N ASN A 546 -2.04 23.02 13.67
CA ASN A 546 -2.72 23.47 14.88
C ASN A 546 -3.64 24.66 14.59
N TRP A 547 -4.73 24.39 13.88
CA TRP A 547 -5.61 25.41 13.35
C TRP A 547 -7.05 25.21 13.83
N ILE A 548 -7.66 26.34 14.22
CA ILE A 548 -9.08 26.46 14.51
C ILE A 548 -9.67 27.35 13.41
N PRO A 549 -10.28 26.76 12.36
CA PRO A 549 -10.87 27.53 11.26
C PRO A 549 -11.85 28.61 11.74
N CYS A 550 -12.72 28.30 12.71
CA CYS A 550 -13.71 29.26 13.24
C CYS A 550 -13.10 30.53 13.87
N ASN A 551 -11.86 30.45 14.39
CA ASN A 551 -11.19 31.60 14.99
C ASN A 551 -10.30 32.35 13.99
N ASN A 552 -9.78 31.64 12.98
CA ASN A 552 -8.84 32.19 12.03
C ASN A 552 -9.13 31.64 10.61
N PRO A 553 -10.28 32.01 10.00
CA PRO A 553 -10.77 31.37 8.78
C PRO A 553 -9.89 31.66 7.57
N ASN A 554 -9.23 32.82 7.54
CA ASN A 554 -8.43 33.26 6.40
C ASN A 554 -7.00 32.68 6.35
N ARG A 555 -6.62 31.80 7.29
CA ARG A 555 -5.25 31.30 7.42
C ARG A 555 -4.79 30.53 6.18
N PHE A 556 -5.67 29.74 5.56
CA PHE A 556 -5.36 28.86 4.43
C PHE A 556 -6.20 29.19 3.18
N GLY A 557 -6.55 30.46 2.99
CA GLY A 557 -7.36 30.90 1.86
C GLY A 557 -8.86 30.70 2.09
N ARG A 558 -9.59 30.27 1.05
CA ARG A 558 -11.05 30.11 1.10
C ARG A 558 -11.41 28.65 1.42
N THR A 559 -11.75 28.40 2.68
CA THR A 559 -12.13 27.08 3.23
C THR A 559 -13.45 27.12 4.01
N PRO A 560 -14.55 27.56 3.38
CA PRO A 560 -15.83 27.82 4.05
C PRO A 560 -16.48 26.59 4.69
N VAL A 561 -16.30 25.39 4.12
CA VAL A 561 -16.85 24.14 4.68
C VAL A 561 -16.09 23.76 5.96
N GLN A 562 -14.75 23.82 5.95
CA GLN A 562 -13.93 23.61 7.15
C GLN A 562 -14.22 24.65 8.24
N GLU A 563 -14.42 25.92 7.85
CA GLU A 563 -14.82 27.00 8.77
C GLU A 563 -16.16 26.67 9.44
N ARG A 564 -17.17 26.29 8.66
CA ARG A 564 -18.50 25.99 9.17
C ARG A 564 -18.48 24.79 10.12
N LEU A 565 -17.82 23.69 9.75
CA LEU A 565 -17.67 22.51 10.59
C LEU A 565 -16.94 22.81 11.90
N SER A 566 -15.86 23.59 11.84
CA SER A 566 -15.13 24.07 13.02
C SER A 566 -16.02 24.92 13.94
N CYS A 567 -16.84 25.81 13.39
CA CYS A 567 -17.77 26.63 14.18
C CYS A 567 -18.91 25.80 14.76
N LEU A 568 -19.42 24.80 14.05
CA LEU A 568 -20.43 23.87 14.57
C LEU A 568 -19.90 23.10 15.78
N ALA A 569 -18.67 22.58 15.68
CA ALA A 569 -18.00 21.89 16.79
C ALA A 569 -17.81 22.82 18.00
N LYS A 570 -17.25 24.02 17.77
CA LYS A 570 -16.96 25.01 18.81
C LYS A 570 -18.22 25.53 19.51
N SER A 571 -19.23 25.94 18.74
CA SER A 571 -20.45 26.55 19.27
C SER A 571 -21.30 25.58 20.08
N ASN A 572 -21.21 24.28 19.76
CA ASN A 572 -21.90 23.20 20.46
C ASN A 572 -21.01 22.47 21.47
N SER A 573 -19.71 22.80 21.55
CA SER A 573 -18.72 22.17 22.44
C SER A 573 -18.70 20.64 22.32
N ILE A 574 -18.70 20.16 21.08
CA ILE A 574 -18.77 18.73 20.72
C ILE A 574 -17.72 18.41 19.66
N TYR A 575 -17.13 17.21 19.71
CA TYR A 575 -16.30 16.72 18.60
C TYR A 575 -17.19 16.42 17.40
N VAL A 576 -16.83 16.96 16.23
CA VAL A 576 -17.57 16.73 14.97
C VAL A 576 -16.68 15.96 14.02
N VAL A 577 -17.17 14.80 13.59
CA VAL A 577 -16.54 13.97 12.56
C VAL A 577 -17.39 14.07 11.30
N ALA A 578 -16.77 14.49 10.20
CA ALA A 578 -17.44 14.64 8.91
C ALA A 578 -16.57 14.10 7.78
N ASN A 579 -17.20 13.79 6.65
CA ASN A 579 -16.54 13.41 5.42
C ASN A 579 -16.75 14.52 4.37
N ILE A 580 -15.64 15.04 3.85
CA ILE A 580 -15.61 16.05 2.80
C ILE A 580 -14.55 15.69 1.74
N GLY A 581 -14.52 16.41 0.63
CA GLY A 581 -13.54 16.20 -0.42
C GLY A 581 -12.31 17.08 -0.22
N ASP A 582 -11.13 16.46 -0.13
CA ASP A 582 -9.86 17.19 -0.14
C ASP A 582 -9.37 17.34 -1.57
N LYS A 583 -8.80 18.51 -1.89
CA LYS A 583 -7.94 18.68 -3.04
C LYS A 583 -6.54 19.04 -2.56
N LYS A 584 -5.56 18.37 -3.14
CA LYS A 584 -4.15 18.73 -2.96
C LYS A 584 -3.65 19.19 -4.30
N PRO A 585 -3.59 20.51 -4.55
CA PRO A 585 -2.92 21.04 -5.72
C PRO A 585 -1.51 20.48 -5.73
N CYS A 586 -1.14 19.96 -6.87
CA CYS A 586 0.14 19.34 -7.04
C CYS A 586 0.64 19.82 -8.40
N SER A 587 1.93 20.14 -8.48
CA SER A 587 2.49 20.54 -9.77
C SER A 587 2.94 19.29 -10.51
N ALA A 588 3.35 19.42 -11.78
CA ALA A 588 4.08 18.33 -12.46
C ALA A 588 5.41 17.98 -11.78
N SER A 589 5.78 18.78 -10.78
CA SER A 589 6.88 18.54 -9.89
C SER A 589 6.49 17.45 -8.85
N ASP A 590 5.20 17.36 -8.45
CA ASP A 590 4.62 16.20 -7.79
C ASP A 590 4.31 15.15 -8.87
N PRO A 591 4.85 13.96 -8.75
CA PRO A 591 4.93 13.00 -9.86
C PRO A 591 3.93 11.83 -9.86
N GLN A 592 3.19 11.54 -8.79
CA GLN A 592 1.84 10.91 -8.88
C GLN A 592 0.78 11.96 -9.08
N CYS A 593 1.15 13.25 -9.17
CA CYS A 593 0.18 14.31 -9.33
C CYS A 593 -0.71 13.93 -10.49
N PRO A 594 -2.02 13.77 -10.25
CA PRO A 594 -2.91 13.40 -11.31
C PRO A 594 -2.81 14.45 -12.42
N PRO A 595 -2.97 14.06 -13.68
CA PRO A 595 -2.62 14.94 -14.80
C PRO A 595 -3.43 16.24 -14.85
N ASP A 596 -4.56 16.25 -14.15
CA ASP A 596 -5.44 17.39 -13.98
C ASP A 596 -4.97 18.35 -12.85
N GLY A 597 -3.76 18.15 -12.31
CA GLY A 597 -3.00 19.08 -11.46
C GLY A 597 -3.38 19.07 -9.98
N ARG A 598 -4.08 18.02 -9.53
CA ARG A 598 -4.49 17.88 -8.13
C ARG A 598 -4.77 16.44 -7.76
N TYR A 599 -4.45 16.04 -6.54
CA TYR A 599 -5.16 14.90 -5.94
C TYR A 599 -6.52 15.34 -5.47
N GLN A 600 -7.43 14.37 -5.45
CA GLN A 600 -8.77 14.52 -4.92
C GLN A 600 -8.98 13.34 -4.00
N TYR A 601 -9.26 13.56 -2.72
CA TYR A 601 -9.42 12.47 -1.76
C TYR A 601 -10.81 12.51 -1.13
N ASN A 602 -11.40 11.33 -0.97
CA ASN A 602 -12.49 11.11 -0.02
C ASN A 602 -11.89 11.24 1.38
N THR A 603 -12.34 12.23 2.16
CA THR A 603 -11.57 12.69 3.32
C THR A 603 -12.43 12.84 4.56
N ASN A 604 -12.13 12.06 5.59
CA ASN A 604 -12.65 12.33 6.92
C ASN A 604 -11.87 13.45 7.59
N VAL A 605 -12.58 14.35 8.26
CA VAL A 605 -12.02 15.39 9.11
C VAL A 605 -12.66 15.33 10.49
N VAL A 606 -11.86 15.63 11.52
CA VAL A 606 -12.34 15.71 12.91
C VAL A 606 -12.00 17.07 13.49
N PHE A 607 -13.02 17.74 14.01
CA PHE A 607 -12.89 18.96 14.79
C PHE A 607 -13.14 18.68 16.28
N ASP A 608 -12.25 19.15 17.15
CA ASP A 608 -12.45 19.07 18.61
C ASP A 608 -13.56 20.01 19.09
N SER A 609 -13.93 19.91 20.37
CA SER A 609 -14.93 20.76 21.02
C SER A 609 -14.64 22.27 20.99
N GLU A 610 -13.40 22.66 20.70
CA GLU A 610 -12.93 24.03 20.56
C GLU A 610 -12.93 24.49 19.09
N GLY A 611 -13.22 23.57 18.16
CA GLY A 611 -13.25 23.77 16.72
C GLY A 611 -11.89 23.54 16.04
N ARG A 612 -10.90 22.95 16.70
CA ARG A 612 -9.58 22.67 16.12
C ARG A 612 -9.63 21.45 15.22
N LEU A 613 -8.98 21.51 14.06
CA LEU A 613 -8.74 20.33 13.23
C LEU A 613 -7.75 19.41 13.95
N VAL A 614 -8.19 18.21 14.33
CA VAL A 614 -7.38 17.22 15.10
C VAL A 614 -7.07 15.94 14.34
N ALA A 615 -7.83 15.63 13.29
CA ALA A 615 -7.54 14.52 12.39
C ALA A 615 -8.00 14.81 10.96
N ARG A 616 -7.24 14.31 10.00
CA ARG A 616 -7.57 14.23 8.58
C ARG A 616 -7.19 12.83 8.11
N TYR A 617 -8.11 12.10 7.50
CA TYR A 617 -7.88 10.76 6.95
C TYR A 617 -8.40 10.70 5.53
N HIS A 618 -7.54 10.33 4.59
CA HIS A 618 -7.93 10.02 3.23
C HIS A 618 -8.27 8.53 3.10
N LYS A 619 -9.42 8.22 2.51
CA LYS A 619 -9.89 6.84 2.32
C LYS A 619 -8.91 6.01 1.48
N GLN A 620 -8.43 4.90 2.05
CA GLN A 620 -7.46 4.02 1.40
C GLN A 620 -8.11 3.12 0.33
N ASN A 621 -9.16 2.40 0.71
CA ASN A 621 -9.77 1.37 -0.11
C ASN A 621 -11.00 1.93 -0.83
N LEU A 622 -10.80 2.49 -2.02
CA LEU A 622 -11.88 3.04 -2.84
C LEU A 622 -12.81 1.94 -3.38
N PHE A 623 -14.11 2.19 -3.37
CA PHE A 623 -15.10 1.33 -4.01
C PHE A 623 -15.10 1.53 -5.53
N LEU A 624 -15.53 0.51 -6.30
CA LEU A 624 -15.41 0.47 -7.78
C LEU A 624 -15.96 1.71 -8.50
N THR A 625 -16.92 2.42 -7.92
CA THR A 625 -17.56 3.61 -8.51
C THR A 625 -16.90 4.94 -8.14
N GLU A 626 -15.86 4.95 -7.29
CA GLU A 626 -15.20 6.15 -6.77
C GLU A 626 -13.99 6.60 -7.62
N SER A 627 -14.08 6.49 -8.94
CA SER A 627 -12.98 6.85 -9.86
C SER A 627 -12.62 8.34 -9.86
N HIS A 628 -13.45 9.18 -9.24
CA HIS A 628 -13.24 10.61 -9.06
C HIS A 628 -12.28 10.94 -7.91
N PHE A 629 -11.98 9.99 -7.02
CA PHE A 629 -11.01 10.12 -5.95
C PHE A 629 -9.72 9.34 -6.26
N ASN A 630 -8.64 9.77 -5.62
CA ASN A 630 -7.35 9.10 -5.56
C ASN A 630 -7.30 8.29 -4.26
N ALA A 631 -6.62 7.15 -4.28
CA ALA A 631 -6.21 6.49 -3.06
C ALA A 631 -4.92 7.16 -2.55
N PRO A 632 -4.75 7.33 -1.23
CA PRO A 632 -3.46 7.65 -0.65
C PRO A 632 -2.44 6.60 -1.04
N LYS A 633 -1.23 7.09 -1.19
CA LYS A 633 -0.08 6.29 -1.56
C LYS A 633 0.28 5.26 -0.48
N GLU A 634 0.30 5.70 0.77
CA GLU A 634 0.46 4.83 1.93
C GLU A 634 -0.84 4.89 2.74
N PRO A 635 -1.28 3.75 3.31
CA PRO A 635 -2.41 3.76 4.23
C PRO A 635 -2.17 4.72 5.38
N GLU A 636 -3.05 5.71 5.49
CA GLU A 636 -2.97 6.70 6.57
C GLU A 636 -3.50 6.08 7.87
N VAL A 637 -2.62 5.82 8.83
CA VAL A 637 -3.02 5.34 10.16
C VAL A 637 -3.27 6.53 11.08
N VAL A 638 -4.51 7.04 11.04
CA VAL A 638 -4.88 8.30 11.70
C VAL A 638 -5.49 8.03 13.07
N THR A 639 -4.87 8.59 14.12
CA THR A 639 -5.37 8.52 15.49
C THR A 639 -5.30 9.88 16.19
N PHE A 640 -6.17 10.07 17.18
CA PHE A 640 -6.10 11.22 18.09
C PHE A 640 -6.58 10.82 19.50
N ASN A 641 -6.08 11.52 20.50
CA ASN A 641 -6.43 11.28 21.91
C ASN A 641 -7.45 12.30 22.39
N THR A 642 -8.36 11.87 23.24
CA THR A 642 -9.28 12.76 23.98
C THR A 642 -9.20 12.45 25.47
N THR A 643 -9.97 13.19 26.29
CA THR A 643 -10.13 12.87 27.72
C THR A 643 -10.97 11.63 27.97
N PHE A 644 -11.56 11.03 26.92
CA PHE A 644 -12.49 9.90 26.98
C PHE A 644 -12.11 8.78 25.99
N GLY A 645 -10.82 8.62 25.68
CA GLY A 645 -10.30 7.49 24.91
C GLY A 645 -9.37 7.89 23.78
N LYS A 646 -8.72 6.88 23.20
CA LYS A 646 -7.94 6.98 21.95
C LYS A 646 -8.82 6.57 20.77
N PHE A 647 -8.88 7.42 19.76
CA PHE A 647 -9.73 7.22 18.60
C PHE A 647 -8.90 6.89 17.36
N GLY A 648 -9.38 5.94 16.57
CA GLY A 648 -8.96 5.69 15.19
C GLY A 648 -10.09 6.02 14.22
N ILE A 649 -9.75 6.24 12.94
CA ILE A 649 -10.73 6.60 11.92
C ILE A 649 -10.41 5.94 10.58
N PHE A 650 -11.43 5.42 9.91
CA PHE A 650 -11.38 4.94 8.52
C PHE A 650 -12.77 4.99 7.89
N THR A 651 -12.90 4.69 6.59
CA THR A 651 -14.13 4.97 5.84
C THR A 651 -14.65 3.73 5.10
N CYS A 652 -15.91 3.39 5.34
CA CYS A 652 -16.69 2.46 4.50
C CYS A 652 -15.95 1.16 4.15
N PHE A 653 -15.59 0.98 2.87
CA PHE A 653 -14.99 -0.23 2.34
C PHE A 653 -13.68 -0.65 3.04
N ASP A 654 -12.98 0.29 3.68
CA ASP A 654 -11.78 0.03 4.50
C ASP A 654 -12.00 -1.06 5.57
N ILE A 655 -13.22 -1.23 6.10
CA ILE A 655 -13.53 -2.23 7.15
C ILE A 655 -13.23 -3.68 6.74
N LEU A 656 -13.24 -3.97 5.43
CA LEU A 656 -12.99 -5.30 4.89
C LEU A 656 -11.50 -5.63 4.70
N PHE A 657 -10.61 -4.65 4.86
CA PHE A 657 -9.19 -4.76 4.59
C PHE A 657 -8.35 -4.69 5.86
N HIS A 658 -7.08 -5.09 5.75
CA HIS A 658 -6.15 -4.98 6.86
C HIS A 658 -5.85 -3.52 7.18
N ASP A 659 -5.47 -2.73 6.18
CA ASP A 659 -5.03 -1.36 6.40
C ASP A 659 -6.07 -0.32 5.97
N PRO A 660 -6.35 0.68 6.82
CA PRO A 660 -5.77 0.91 8.16
C PRO A 660 -6.53 0.18 9.30
N ALA A 661 -7.66 -0.48 9.01
CA ALA A 661 -8.65 -0.89 10.01
C ALA A 661 -8.11 -1.84 11.10
N VAL A 662 -7.37 -2.88 10.73
CA VAL A 662 -6.77 -3.84 11.65
C VAL A 662 -5.60 -3.21 12.40
N THR A 663 -4.73 -2.50 11.70
CA THR A 663 -3.54 -1.81 12.23
C THR A 663 -3.90 -0.82 13.33
N LEU A 664 -4.99 -0.06 13.16
CA LEU A 664 -5.50 0.85 14.18
C LEU A 664 -5.80 0.15 15.52
N VAL A 665 -6.34 -1.07 15.48
CA VAL A 665 -6.69 -1.82 16.69
C VAL A 665 -5.48 -2.59 17.23
N LYS A 666 -4.78 -3.32 16.37
CA LYS A 666 -3.72 -4.25 16.78
C LYS A 666 -2.43 -3.56 17.18
N ASP A 667 -2.05 -2.51 16.46
CA ASP A 667 -0.76 -1.83 16.68
C ASP A 667 -0.95 -0.50 17.41
N PHE A 668 -2.03 0.21 17.11
CA PHE A 668 -2.28 1.53 17.72
C PHE A 668 -3.20 1.47 18.95
N HIS A 669 -3.78 0.31 19.26
CA HIS A 669 -4.57 0.07 20.47
C HIS A 669 -5.64 1.15 20.71
N VAL A 670 -6.34 1.54 19.65
CA VAL A 670 -7.44 2.51 19.76
C VAL A 670 -8.59 1.91 20.58
N ASP A 671 -9.19 2.71 21.43
CA ASP A 671 -10.36 2.34 22.22
C ASP A 671 -11.64 2.34 21.35
N THR A 672 -11.71 3.30 20.41
CA THR A 672 -12.90 3.59 19.61
C THR A 672 -12.56 3.87 18.15
N ILE A 673 -13.33 3.30 17.22
CA ILE A 673 -13.28 3.61 15.78
C ILE A 673 -14.42 4.56 15.40
N LEU A 674 -14.09 5.58 14.60
CA LEU A 674 -15.03 6.46 13.92
C LEU A 674 -15.18 6.01 12.47
N PHE A 675 -16.41 5.80 12.03
CA PHE A 675 -16.68 5.17 10.74
C PHE A 675 -17.81 5.86 9.95
N PRO A 676 -17.48 6.94 9.23
CA PRO A 676 -18.34 7.47 8.16
C PRO A 676 -18.48 6.42 7.03
N THR A 677 -19.69 6.20 6.54
CA THR A 677 -19.92 5.23 5.45
C THR A 677 -21.11 5.57 4.56
N ALA A 678 -21.06 5.17 3.29
CA ALA A 678 -22.16 5.12 2.35
C ALA A 678 -22.40 3.66 1.88
N TRP A 679 -22.77 2.80 2.83
CA TRP A 679 -22.82 1.34 2.64
C TRP A 679 -24.10 0.85 1.97
N MET A 680 -23.97 0.03 0.92
CA MET A 680 -25.08 -0.66 0.27
C MET A 680 -25.28 -2.05 0.88
N ASN A 681 -26.45 -2.31 1.48
CA ASN A 681 -26.71 -3.59 2.14
C ASN A 681 -26.75 -4.78 1.17
N VAL A 682 -26.01 -5.85 1.49
CA VAL A 682 -26.02 -7.13 0.78
C VAL A 682 -26.19 -8.28 1.78
N LEU A 683 -27.41 -8.83 1.87
CA LEU A 683 -27.69 -10.01 2.69
C LEU A 683 -27.15 -11.29 2.00
N PRO A 684 -26.76 -12.32 2.77
CA PRO A 684 -27.03 -12.48 4.20
C PRO A 684 -25.94 -12.01 5.16
N HIS A 685 -24.76 -11.56 4.72
CA HIS A 685 -23.61 -11.32 5.61
C HIS A 685 -23.01 -9.90 5.57
N LEU A 686 -23.49 -9.03 4.67
CA LEU A 686 -22.93 -7.69 4.46
C LEU A 686 -24.02 -6.62 4.57
N SER A 687 -24.98 -6.80 5.49
CA SER A 687 -25.78 -5.68 5.96
C SER A 687 -24.93 -4.78 6.87
N ALA A 688 -25.08 -3.46 6.77
CA ALA A 688 -24.28 -2.50 7.51
C ALA A 688 -24.33 -2.76 9.03
N ILE A 689 -25.52 -2.80 9.63
CA ILE A 689 -25.63 -3.00 11.09
C ILE A 689 -25.12 -4.37 11.54
N GLU A 690 -25.18 -5.37 10.67
CA GLU A 690 -24.71 -6.73 10.92
C GLU A 690 -23.19 -6.76 10.98
N PHE A 691 -22.54 -6.47 9.84
CA PHE A 691 -21.11 -6.62 9.69
C PHE A 691 -20.33 -5.63 10.55
N HIS A 692 -20.77 -4.36 10.62
CA HIS A 692 -20.07 -3.33 11.41
C HIS A 692 -20.08 -3.66 12.91
N SER A 693 -21.20 -4.19 13.42
CA SER A 693 -21.29 -4.59 14.83
C SER A 693 -20.49 -5.86 15.12
N ALA A 694 -20.49 -6.83 14.22
CA ALA A 694 -19.66 -8.04 14.32
C ALA A 694 -18.16 -7.71 14.32
N TRP A 695 -17.73 -6.77 13.47
CA TRP A 695 -16.35 -6.29 13.42
C TRP A 695 -15.93 -5.67 14.76
N ALA A 696 -16.77 -4.80 15.35
CA ALA A 696 -16.52 -4.21 16.66
C ALA A 696 -16.35 -5.27 17.78
N VAL A 697 -17.20 -6.30 17.79
CA VAL A 697 -17.13 -7.41 18.74
C VAL A 697 -15.87 -8.27 18.53
N GLY A 698 -15.54 -8.60 17.28
CA GLY A 698 -14.38 -9.44 16.94
C GLY A 698 -13.04 -8.74 17.20
N MET A 699 -12.96 -7.44 16.92
CA MET A 699 -11.77 -6.63 17.16
C MET A 699 -11.66 -6.14 18.60
N GLY A 700 -12.76 -6.12 19.34
CA GLY A 700 -12.79 -5.75 20.75
C GLY A 700 -12.70 -4.24 20.99
N VAL A 701 -13.32 -3.42 20.12
CA VAL A 701 -13.31 -1.95 20.22
C VAL A 701 -14.73 -1.37 20.22
N ASN A 702 -14.87 -0.13 20.69
CA ASN A 702 -16.06 0.66 20.41
C ASN A 702 -16.07 1.08 18.93
N PHE A 703 -17.25 1.26 18.33
CA PHE A 703 -17.39 1.56 16.91
C PHE A 703 -18.61 2.45 16.63
N LEU A 704 -18.40 3.61 16.02
CA LEU A 704 -19.44 4.59 15.71
C LEU A 704 -19.65 4.66 14.19
N ALA A 705 -20.69 3.97 13.69
CA ALA A 705 -21.03 3.89 12.27
C ALA A 705 -22.13 4.88 11.91
N ALA A 706 -21.84 5.82 11.01
CA ALA A 706 -22.80 6.77 10.47
C ALA A 706 -22.97 6.54 8.96
N ASN A 707 -24.16 6.11 8.54
CA ASN A 707 -24.45 5.72 7.17
C ASN A 707 -25.33 6.75 6.43
N LEU A 708 -25.29 6.77 5.11
CA LEU A 708 -26.31 7.47 4.32
C LEU A 708 -27.67 6.79 4.44
N HIS A 709 -28.72 7.60 4.34
CA HIS A 709 -30.11 7.16 4.22
C HIS A 709 -30.58 7.36 2.79
N TYR A 710 -30.46 6.30 1.98
CA TYR A 710 -30.92 6.29 0.60
C TYR A 710 -31.45 4.89 0.23
N PRO A 711 -32.70 4.56 0.63
CA PRO A 711 -33.28 3.23 0.44
C PRO A 711 -33.29 2.75 -1.01
N ILE A 712 -33.35 3.66 -1.99
CA ILE A 712 -33.29 3.33 -3.41
C ILE A 712 -32.04 2.52 -3.77
N LYS A 713 -30.89 2.79 -3.13
CA LYS A 713 -29.64 2.01 -3.28
C LYS A 713 -29.36 1.09 -2.09
N LYS A 714 -30.38 0.80 -1.27
CA LYS A 714 -30.26 -0.01 -0.05
C LYS A 714 -29.25 0.55 0.96
N MET A 715 -29.12 1.87 1.03
CA MET A 715 -28.28 2.54 2.02
C MET A 715 -29.14 2.93 3.22
N THR A 716 -28.95 2.21 4.32
CA THR A 716 -29.48 2.48 5.66
C THR A 716 -28.77 1.52 6.59
N GLY A 717 -28.48 1.91 7.82
CA GLY A 717 -27.79 1.05 8.76
C GLY A 717 -26.70 1.78 9.52
N SER A 718 -27.11 2.59 10.49
CA SER A 718 -26.21 3.32 11.38
C SER A 718 -26.28 2.75 12.79
N GLY A 719 -25.23 2.94 13.59
CA GLY A 719 -25.23 2.44 14.95
C GLY A 719 -24.00 2.76 15.78
N ILE A 720 -24.14 2.45 17.06
CA ILE A 720 -23.13 2.62 18.11
C ILE A 720 -22.93 1.24 18.72
N TYR A 721 -21.72 0.69 18.54
CA TYR A 721 -21.39 -0.67 18.92
C TYR A 721 -20.25 -0.67 19.95
N ALA A 722 -20.33 -1.58 20.91
CA ALA A 722 -19.30 -1.82 21.91
C ALA A 722 -18.84 -3.29 21.80
N PRO A 723 -17.69 -3.66 22.40
CA PRO A 723 -17.20 -5.03 22.32
C PRO A 723 -18.21 -6.07 22.82
N ASP A 724 -19.00 -5.72 23.84
CA ASP A 724 -20.03 -6.56 24.48
C ASP A 724 -21.32 -6.69 23.71
N SER A 725 -21.79 -5.60 23.12
CA SER A 725 -23.05 -5.61 22.40
C SER A 725 -23.23 -4.33 21.61
N PRO A 726 -24.04 -4.37 20.52
CA PRO A 726 -24.62 -3.17 19.95
C PRO A 726 -25.38 -2.37 21.03
N LYS A 727 -25.10 -1.08 21.16
CA LYS A 727 -25.75 -0.20 22.14
C LYS A 727 -26.93 0.56 21.55
N ALA A 728 -26.82 0.96 20.28
CA ALA A 728 -27.91 1.55 19.50
C ALA A 728 -27.71 1.20 18.02
N PHE A 729 -28.79 1.00 17.28
CA PHE A 729 -28.74 0.81 15.83
C PHE A 729 -30.04 1.28 15.19
N HIS A 730 -29.97 1.59 13.91
CA HIS A 730 -31.11 1.96 13.09
C HIS A 730 -31.01 1.31 11.73
N TYR A 731 -32.15 0.85 11.21
CA TYR A 731 -32.30 0.32 9.86
C TYR A 731 -33.72 0.67 9.40
N ASP A 732 -33.83 1.34 8.27
CA ASP A 732 -35.11 1.75 7.71
C ASP A 732 -35.06 1.81 6.18
N MET A 733 -35.76 0.87 5.55
CA MET A 733 -35.96 0.83 4.10
C MET A 733 -37.32 1.43 3.67
N LYS A 734 -38.11 1.95 4.62
CA LYS A 734 -39.52 2.32 4.41
C LYS A 734 -39.72 3.83 4.33
N THR A 735 -38.94 4.62 5.08
CA THR A 735 -39.04 6.09 5.07
C THR A 735 -37.87 6.71 4.32
N GLU A 736 -37.87 8.04 4.19
CA GLU A 736 -36.76 8.82 3.59
C GLU A 736 -36.12 9.76 4.65
N GLU A 737 -36.33 9.45 5.95
CA GLU A 737 -35.97 10.33 7.05
C GLU A 737 -34.59 9.99 7.61
N GLY A 738 -33.78 11.03 7.89
CA GLY A 738 -32.54 10.86 8.64
C GLY A 738 -32.78 10.49 10.11
N LYS A 739 -31.79 9.88 10.76
CA LYS A 739 -31.90 9.40 12.15
C LYS A 739 -30.69 9.73 13.00
N LEU A 740 -30.92 10.44 14.11
CA LEU A 740 -29.93 10.61 15.17
C LEU A 740 -30.02 9.48 16.20
N LEU A 741 -28.87 8.90 16.53
CA LEU A 741 -28.70 7.90 17.59
C LEU A 741 -27.71 8.42 18.63
N LEU A 742 -27.98 8.14 19.91
CA LEU A 742 -27.07 8.43 21.02
C LEU A 742 -26.94 7.22 21.92
N SER A 743 -25.76 7.03 22.50
CA SER A 743 -25.55 6.02 23.55
C SER A 743 -24.33 6.31 24.42
N HIS A 744 -24.33 5.75 25.63
CA HIS A 744 -23.17 5.77 26.52
C HIS A 744 -22.19 4.66 26.13
N LEU A 745 -20.90 4.98 26.15
CA LEU A 745 -19.80 4.06 25.95
C LEU A 745 -18.74 4.24 27.04
N ASP A 746 -18.05 3.14 27.36
CA ASP A 746 -16.85 3.20 28.18
C ASP A 746 -15.72 3.84 27.38
N ALA A 747 -15.00 4.79 27.99
CA ALA A 747 -13.87 5.48 27.36
C ALA A 747 -12.73 4.51 27.02
N HIS A 748 -12.51 3.54 27.91
CA HIS A 748 -11.52 2.47 27.78
C HIS A 748 -12.22 1.12 27.99
N PRO A 749 -12.79 0.52 26.94
CA PRO A 749 -13.45 -0.77 27.06
C PRO A 749 -12.45 -1.82 27.56
N HIS A 750 -12.90 -2.65 28.50
CA HIS A 750 -11.99 -3.61 29.15
C HIS A 750 -11.44 -4.62 28.13
N PRO A 751 -10.12 -4.89 28.14
CA PRO A 751 -9.54 -5.88 27.24
C PRO A 751 -10.18 -7.24 27.48
N ARG A 752 -10.77 -7.83 26.44
CA ARG A 752 -11.22 -9.21 26.52
C ARG A 752 -10.03 -10.15 26.51
N ALA A 753 -10.22 -11.29 27.18
CA ALA A 753 -9.35 -12.43 26.96
C ALA A 753 -9.33 -12.76 25.46
N ALA A 754 -8.14 -12.92 24.89
CA ALA A 754 -7.98 -13.31 23.50
C ALA A 754 -8.77 -14.60 23.24
N VAL A 755 -9.59 -14.60 22.19
CA VAL A 755 -10.37 -15.77 21.78
C VAL A 755 -9.49 -16.63 20.90
N ASN A 756 -9.37 -17.91 21.23
CA ASN A 756 -8.75 -18.88 20.33
C ASN A 756 -9.85 -19.56 19.51
N TRP A 757 -10.13 -19.01 18.32
CA TRP A 757 -11.28 -19.40 17.50
C TRP A 757 -11.32 -20.87 17.07
N THR A 758 -10.17 -21.54 16.99
CA THR A 758 -10.09 -22.96 16.58
C THR A 758 -10.07 -23.93 17.76
N SER A 759 -9.97 -23.44 19.00
CA SER A 759 -9.66 -24.27 20.18
C SER A 759 -10.72 -25.34 20.46
N TYR A 760 -12.00 -24.95 20.52
CA TYR A 760 -13.09 -25.90 20.76
C TYR A 760 -13.28 -26.82 19.56
N ALA A 761 -13.30 -26.26 18.35
CA ALA A 761 -13.59 -26.98 17.11
C ALA A 761 -12.55 -28.08 16.80
N SER A 762 -11.27 -27.82 17.10
CA SER A 762 -10.19 -28.81 16.90
C SER A 762 -10.21 -29.96 17.91
N GLY A 763 -10.92 -29.80 19.03
CA GLY A 763 -10.97 -30.78 20.13
C GLY A 763 -12.14 -31.76 20.08
N ILE A 764 -13.02 -31.66 19.07
CA ILE A 764 -14.23 -32.47 18.96
C ILE A 764 -14.22 -33.32 17.68
N GLU A 765 -14.72 -34.56 17.77
CA GLU A 765 -14.90 -35.41 16.59
C GLU A 765 -16.15 -34.99 15.81
N ALA A 766 -16.08 -35.04 14.47
CA ALA A 766 -17.19 -34.69 13.60
C ALA A 766 -18.41 -35.60 13.89
N PRO A 767 -19.59 -35.04 14.22
CA PRO A 767 -20.79 -35.85 14.42
C PRO A 767 -21.13 -36.61 13.13
N SER A 768 -21.44 -37.91 13.21
CA SER A 768 -21.90 -38.67 12.04
C SER A 768 -23.31 -38.24 11.66
N VAL A 769 -23.45 -37.31 10.71
CA VAL A 769 -24.76 -36.87 10.23
C VAL A 769 -25.11 -37.60 8.94
N GLY A 770 -26.23 -38.34 8.92
CA GLY A 770 -26.74 -39.04 7.72
C GLY A 770 -27.40 -38.13 6.68
N ASN A 771 -27.17 -36.81 6.75
CA ASN A 771 -27.76 -35.82 5.85
C ASN A 771 -26.87 -35.65 4.61
N ARG A 772 -27.48 -35.44 3.45
CA ARG A 772 -26.77 -35.25 2.19
C ARG A 772 -26.35 -33.78 2.06
N GLU A 773 -25.06 -33.55 1.86
CA GLU A 773 -24.51 -32.23 1.54
C GLU A 773 -24.96 -31.76 0.14
N PHE A 774 -25.06 -30.45 -0.04
CA PHE A 774 -25.36 -29.82 -1.33
C PHE A 774 -24.60 -28.50 -1.47
N ASN A 775 -24.34 -28.08 -2.70
CA ASN A 775 -23.70 -26.78 -2.97
C ASN A 775 -24.74 -25.72 -3.31
N SER A 776 -24.52 -24.50 -2.82
CA SER A 776 -25.32 -23.32 -3.17
C SER A 776 -24.45 -22.06 -3.06
N THR A 777 -24.90 -20.96 -3.66
CA THR A 777 -24.12 -19.72 -3.76
C THR A 777 -24.53 -18.72 -2.69
N VAL A 778 -23.55 -18.12 -2.01
CA VAL A 778 -23.73 -16.95 -1.13
C VAL A 778 -22.83 -15.86 -1.65
N PHE A 779 -23.41 -14.73 -2.09
CA PHE A 779 -22.65 -13.59 -2.61
C PHE A 779 -21.53 -13.99 -3.62
N PHE A 780 -21.91 -14.78 -4.62
CA PHE A 780 -21.01 -15.30 -5.68
C PHE A 780 -19.99 -16.36 -5.27
N ASP A 781 -19.87 -16.66 -3.97
CA ASP A 781 -19.02 -17.74 -3.45
C ASP A 781 -19.80 -19.06 -3.33
N GLU A 782 -19.16 -20.17 -3.67
CA GLU A 782 -19.76 -21.51 -3.55
C GLU A 782 -19.59 -22.05 -2.13
N TYR A 783 -20.71 -22.34 -1.46
CA TYR A 783 -20.76 -22.91 -0.13
C TYR A 783 -21.23 -24.36 -0.20
N THR A 784 -20.63 -25.22 0.62
CA THR A 784 -21.16 -26.56 0.92
C THR A 784 -22.08 -26.49 2.12
N PHE A 785 -23.36 -26.77 1.91
CA PHE A 785 -24.41 -26.73 2.92
C PHE A 785 -24.87 -28.12 3.35
N LEU A 786 -25.44 -28.14 4.55
CA LEU A 786 -26.15 -29.27 5.13
C LEU A 786 -27.54 -28.81 5.56
N GLU A 787 -28.59 -29.50 5.12
CA GLU A 787 -29.96 -29.18 5.55
C GLU A 787 -30.20 -29.62 7.01
N LEU A 788 -30.72 -28.71 7.84
CA LEU A 788 -31.11 -29.00 9.22
C LEU A 788 -32.53 -29.58 9.26
N LYS A 789 -32.64 -30.91 9.15
CA LYS A 789 -33.94 -31.62 9.14
C LYS A 789 -34.58 -31.81 10.51
N GLY A 790 -33.77 -31.84 11.57
CA GLY A 790 -34.23 -32.02 12.94
C GLY A 790 -34.43 -30.70 13.67
N VAL A 791 -35.38 -30.66 14.61
CA VAL A 791 -35.58 -29.53 15.54
C VAL A 791 -34.41 -29.34 16.53
N THR A 792 -33.56 -30.37 16.68
CA THR A 792 -32.30 -30.36 17.43
C THR A 792 -31.26 -31.18 16.67
N GLY A 793 -29.97 -30.89 16.88
CA GLY A 793 -28.88 -31.69 16.32
C GLY A 793 -27.51 -31.02 16.52
N ASN A 794 -26.45 -31.85 16.46
CA ASN A 794 -25.07 -31.40 16.44
C ASN A 794 -24.56 -31.48 15.00
N TYR A 795 -24.08 -30.36 14.46
CA TYR A 795 -23.64 -30.23 13.07
C TYR A 795 -22.30 -29.49 13.01
N THR A 796 -21.52 -29.73 11.96
CA THR A 796 -20.26 -29.01 11.70
C THR A 796 -20.52 -27.97 10.61
N ILE A 797 -20.81 -26.72 11.00
CA ILE A 797 -21.11 -25.61 10.07
C ILE A 797 -20.43 -24.32 10.56
N CYS A 798 -20.07 -23.43 9.63
CA CYS A 798 -19.50 -22.10 9.93
C CYS A 798 -20.50 -20.95 9.76
N THR A 799 -21.63 -21.21 9.11
CA THR A 799 -22.77 -20.30 8.97
C THR A 799 -24.08 -21.09 9.07
N LEU A 800 -25.05 -20.54 9.78
CA LEU A 800 -26.43 -21.00 9.86
C LEU A 800 -27.30 -19.90 9.24
N LEU A 801 -28.00 -20.20 8.15
CA LEU A 801 -28.85 -19.20 7.49
C LEU A 801 -30.21 -19.76 7.08
N LYS A 802 -31.19 -18.86 6.93
CA LYS A 802 -32.52 -19.19 6.42
C LYS A 802 -32.51 -19.10 4.88
N CYS A 803 -32.81 -20.21 4.22
CA CYS A 803 -32.95 -20.24 2.76
C CYS A 803 -34.16 -19.41 2.31
N LYS A 804 -34.09 -18.78 1.14
CA LYS A 804 -35.18 -17.89 0.67
C LYS A 804 -36.49 -18.64 0.46
N THR A 805 -36.42 -19.84 -0.10
CA THR A 805 -37.55 -20.75 -0.30
C THR A 805 -37.25 -22.14 0.26
N MET A 806 -38.15 -23.11 0.04
CA MET A 806 -37.88 -24.52 0.36
C MET A 806 -36.94 -25.19 -0.65
N ASP A 807 -36.62 -24.53 -1.77
CA ASP A 807 -35.61 -25.01 -2.70
C ASP A 807 -34.21 -24.73 -2.12
N LEU A 808 -33.43 -25.80 -1.96
CA LEU A 808 -32.10 -25.77 -1.37
C LEU A 808 -31.12 -24.91 -2.20
N HIS A 809 -31.35 -24.74 -3.50
CA HIS A 809 -30.54 -23.84 -4.34
C HIS A 809 -30.75 -22.36 -4.03
N THR A 810 -31.74 -22.02 -3.20
CA THR A 810 -31.98 -20.64 -2.74
C THR A 810 -31.37 -20.37 -1.36
N CYS A 811 -30.62 -21.33 -0.80
CA CYS A 811 -29.85 -21.14 0.42
C CYS A 811 -28.62 -20.28 0.12
N GLY A 812 -28.60 -19.05 0.66
CA GLY A 812 -27.59 -18.03 0.36
C GLY A 812 -28.13 -16.81 -0.37
N ASP A 813 -29.34 -16.90 -0.95
CA ASP A 813 -30.05 -15.74 -1.49
C ASP A 813 -30.43 -14.75 -0.37
N SER A 814 -30.55 -13.47 -0.73
CA SER A 814 -31.01 -12.41 0.18
C SER A 814 -32.40 -12.71 0.75
N VAL A 815 -32.50 -12.69 2.09
CA VAL A 815 -33.75 -12.87 2.83
C VAL A 815 -33.91 -11.83 3.92
N GLU A 816 -35.03 -11.11 3.90
CA GLU A 816 -35.34 -10.08 4.90
C GLU A 816 -36.25 -10.58 6.02
N THR A 817 -36.99 -11.68 5.81
CA THR A 817 -37.95 -12.19 6.80
C THR A 817 -37.83 -13.70 7.06
N ALA A 818 -38.04 -14.07 8.31
CA ALA A 818 -38.11 -15.45 8.78
C ALA A 818 -39.14 -15.60 9.89
N SER A 819 -39.55 -16.84 10.18
CA SER A 819 -40.49 -17.16 11.27
C SER A 819 -39.91 -18.09 12.33
N THR A 820 -38.83 -18.80 12.01
CA THR A 820 -38.20 -19.80 12.89
C THR A 820 -37.38 -19.14 13.99
N ARG A 821 -37.74 -19.41 15.25
CA ARG A 821 -37.00 -18.99 16.44
C ARG A 821 -36.09 -20.12 16.92
N PHE A 822 -34.97 -19.75 17.51
CA PHE A 822 -34.01 -20.70 18.10
C PHE A 822 -34.01 -20.57 19.62
N GLU A 823 -34.24 -21.68 20.32
CA GLU A 823 -34.14 -21.76 21.80
C GLU A 823 -32.68 -21.62 22.26
N MET A 824 -31.77 -22.27 21.54
CA MET A 824 -30.33 -22.11 21.71
C MET A 824 -29.59 -22.37 20.39
N PHE A 825 -28.40 -21.80 20.24
CA PHE A 825 -27.42 -22.19 19.22
C PHE A 825 -26.02 -22.19 19.82
N SER A 826 -25.09 -22.94 19.22
CA SER A 826 -23.66 -22.88 19.50
C SER A 826 -22.90 -23.19 18.20
N LEU A 827 -22.12 -22.23 17.72
CA LEU A 827 -21.40 -22.27 16.45
C LEU A 827 -19.90 -22.09 16.69
N SER A 828 -19.07 -22.88 16.00
CA SER A 828 -17.60 -22.80 16.05
C SER A 828 -17.01 -23.42 14.79
N GLY A 829 -15.80 -23.00 14.40
CA GLY A 829 -15.11 -23.52 13.22
C GLY A 829 -13.61 -23.61 13.43
N THR A 830 -12.94 -24.43 12.60
CA THR A 830 -11.49 -24.57 12.59
C THR A 830 -10.83 -23.44 11.78
N PHE A 831 -10.91 -22.21 12.27
CA PHE A 831 -10.39 -21.04 11.57
C PHE A 831 -8.86 -21.03 11.52
N GLY A 832 -8.29 -20.72 10.35
CA GLY A 832 -6.85 -20.48 10.16
C GLY A 832 -6.42 -19.03 10.48
N THR A 833 -7.32 -18.22 11.04
CA THR A 833 -7.13 -16.79 11.35
C THR A 833 -7.60 -16.49 12.76
N GLN A 834 -7.06 -15.42 13.36
CA GLN A 834 -7.58 -14.83 14.60
C GLN A 834 -8.58 -13.69 14.35
N TYR A 835 -8.77 -13.28 13.09
CA TYR A 835 -9.70 -12.23 12.69
C TYR A 835 -11.03 -12.85 12.28
N VAL A 836 -11.90 -13.08 13.26
CA VAL A 836 -13.23 -13.66 13.07
C VAL A 836 -14.27 -12.71 13.66
N PHE A 837 -15.31 -12.42 12.89
CA PHE A 837 -16.37 -11.47 13.20
C PHE A 837 -17.68 -12.24 13.43
N PRO A 838 -18.21 -12.26 14.67
CA PRO A 838 -19.41 -13.02 15.02
C PRO A 838 -20.69 -12.25 14.68
N GLU A 839 -21.51 -12.82 13.80
CA GLU A 839 -22.73 -12.20 13.27
C GLU A 839 -23.98 -12.94 13.78
N VAL A 840 -25.00 -12.17 14.18
CA VAL A 840 -26.34 -12.69 14.53
C VAL A 840 -27.37 -11.69 14.01
N LEU A 841 -28.13 -12.08 12.99
CA LEU A 841 -29.15 -11.26 12.37
C LEU A 841 -30.53 -11.91 12.46
N LEU A 842 -31.50 -11.15 12.95
CA LEU A 842 -32.90 -11.54 13.09
C LEU A 842 -33.74 -11.00 11.93
N SER A 843 -34.95 -11.54 11.79
CA SER A 843 -35.95 -11.11 10.80
C SER A 843 -36.17 -9.60 10.84
N GLU A 844 -36.45 -9.02 9.67
CA GLU A 844 -36.51 -7.58 9.41
C GLU A 844 -35.18 -6.85 9.62
N VAL A 845 -34.05 -7.57 9.43
CA VAL A 845 -32.68 -7.05 9.53
C VAL A 845 -32.48 -6.37 10.89
N GLN A 846 -32.68 -7.13 11.96
CA GLN A 846 -32.56 -6.64 13.34
C GLN A 846 -31.41 -7.33 14.07
N LEU A 847 -30.64 -6.57 14.86
CA LEU A 847 -29.60 -7.14 15.72
C LEU A 847 -30.18 -7.78 16.99
N ALA A 848 -29.40 -8.65 17.63
CA ALA A 848 -29.78 -9.36 18.86
C ALA A 848 -28.90 -8.96 20.08
N PRO A 849 -28.89 -7.69 20.51
CA PRO A 849 -27.97 -7.21 21.55
C PRO A 849 -28.20 -7.93 22.89
N GLY A 850 -27.11 -8.44 23.48
CA GLY A 850 -27.13 -9.11 24.79
C GLY A 850 -27.82 -10.48 24.80
N GLN A 851 -28.03 -11.09 23.63
CA GLN A 851 -28.69 -12.41 23.48
C GLN A 851 -27.73 -13.54 23.05
N PHE A 852 -26.48 -13.20 22.72
CA PHE A 852 -25.43 -14.15 22.40
C PHE A 852 -24.12 -13.78 23.08
N GLN A 853 -23.18 -14.71 23.13
CA GLN A 853 -21.85 -14.53 23.71
C GLN A 853 -20.79 -15.25 22.86
N VAL A 854 -19.55 -14.78 22.96
CA VAL A 854 -18.37 -15.44 22.42
C VAL A 854 -17.53 -15.94 23.60
N SER A 855 -17.23 -17.23 23.58
CA SER A 855 -16.37 -17.88 24.59
C SER A 855 -14.90 -17.82 24.17
N SER A 856 -13.98 -17.92 25.14
CA SER A 856 -12.54 -17.89 24.89
C SER A 856 -12.02 -19.05 24.03
N ASP A 857 -12.78 -20.14 23.93
CA ASP A 857 -12.45 -21.31 23.12
C ASP A 857 -13.03 -21.26 21.69
N GLY A 858 -13.62 -20.12 21.29
CA GLY A 858 -14.03 -19.85 19.91
C GLY A 858 -15.48 -20.17 19.57
N ARG A 859 -16.37 -20.43 20.56
CA ARG A 859 -17.80 -20.64 20.30
C ARG A 859 -18.60 -19.35 20.39
N LEU A 860 -19.43 -19.12 19.37
CA LEU A 860 -20.54 -18.16 19.35
C LEU A 860 -21.83 -18.90 19.75
N PHE A 861 -22.44 -18.53 20.88
CA PHE A 861 -23.59 -19.27 21.41
C PHE A 861 -24.64 -18.35 22.04
N SER A 862 -25.89 -18.81 22.09
CA SER A 862 -26.96 -18.13 22.83
C SER A 862 -27.24 -18.82 24.17
N PRO A 863 -27.11 -18.11 25.30
CA PRO A 863 -27.46 -18.66 26.62
C PRO A 863 -28.97 -18.66 26.89
N LYS A 864 -29.76 -18.03 26.04
CA LYS A 864 -31.22 -17.86 26.15
C LYS A 864 -31.86 -17.80 24.76
N PRO A 865 -33.18 -18.05 24.64
CA PRO A 865 -33.89 -17.96 23.36
C PRO A 865 -33.80 -16.56 22.77
N LEU A 866 -33.70 -16.50 21.44
CA LEU A 866 -33.63 -15.23 20.72
C LEU A 866 -34.99 -14.53 20.67
N SER A 867 -34.98 -13.20 20.71
CA SER A 867 -36.18 -12.37 20.76
C SER A 867 -37.02 -12.43 19.49
N GLY A 868 -36.43 -12.81 18.37
CA GLY A 868 -37.07 -12.89 17.06
C GLY A 868 -36.61 -14.09 16.24
N PRO A 869 -37.26 -14.32 15.10
CA PRO A 869 -36.82 -15.32 14.14
C PRO A 869 -35.43 -15.03 13.60
N VAL A 870 -34.65 -16.07 13.31
CA VAL A 870 -33.26 -15.95 12.84
C VAL A 870 -33.21 -15.87 11.32
N LEU A 871 -32.49 -14.89 10.79
CA LEU A 871 -32.05 -14.87 9.39
C LEU A 871 -30.72 -15.60 9.26
N THR A 872 -29.73 -15.22 10.07
CA THR A 872 -28.42 -15.86 10.07
C THR A 872 -27.70 -15.81 11.43
N VAL A 873 -26.83 -16.80 11.67
CA VAL A 873 -25.80 -16.83 12.70
C VAL A 873 -24.50 -17.28 12.02
N THR A 874 -23.49 -16.41 11.98
CA THR A 874 -22.28 -16.63 11.18
C THR A 874 -21.01 -16.29 11.97
N LEU A 875 -19.93 -17.03 11.70
CA LEU A 875 -18.57 -16.66 12.09
C LEU A 875 -17.81 -16.26 10.81
N PHE A 876 -17.71 -14.96 10.54
CA PHE A 876 -17.10 -14.43 9.33
C PHE A 876 -15.59 -14.24 9.54
N GLY A 877 -14.76 -15.14 8.97
CA GLY A 877 -13.31 -15.10 9.13
C GLY A 877 -12.61 -14.41 7.97
N ARG A 878 -11.65 -13.52 8.26
CA ARG A 878 -10.76 -12.91 7.25
C ARG A 878 -9.33 -13.40 7.42
N LEU A 879 -8.78 -13.94 6.34
CA LEU A 879 -7.37 -14.27 6.20
C LEU A 879 -6.74 -13.17 5.36
N TYR A 880 -6.44 -12.03 5.99
CA TYR A 880 -5.91 -10.86 5.31
C TYR A 880 -4.59 -11.16 4.58
N GLU A 881 -3.80 -12.08 5.13
CA GLU A 881 -2.55 -12.58 4.54
C GLU A 881 -2.74 -13.37 3.24
N LYS A 882 -3.98 -13.79 2.94
CA LYS A 882 -4.34 -14.45 1.68
C LYS A 882 -5.08 -13.54 0.71
N ASP A 883 -5.36 -12.29 1.11
CA ASP A 883 -5.95 -11.36 0.18
C ASP A 883 -4.98 -11.14 -0.99
N PRO A 884 -5.45 -11.28 -2.24
CA PRO A 884 -4.64 -10.94 -3.39
C PRO A 884 -4.30 -9.45 -3.31
N VAL A 885 -3.02 -9.10 -3.35
CA VAL A 885 -2.61 -7.68 -3.35
C VAL A 885 -3.21 -7.03 -4.61
N PRO A 886 -4.01 -5.96 -4.53
CA PRO A 886 -4.73 -5.44 -5.68
C PRO A 886 -3.78 -5.03 -6.82
N ASN A 887 -3.76 -5.78 -7.92
CA ASN A 887 -3.32 -5.27 -9.23
C ASN A 887 -4.49 -5.33 -10.20
N ALA A 888 -4.79 -4.20 -10.83
CA ALA A 888 -5.65 -4.10 -12.00
C ALA A 888 -4.87 -4.54 -13.25
N SER A 889 -5.35 -5.31 -14.22
CA SER A 889 -6.61 -6.03 -14.43
C SER A 889 -6.46 -6.85 -15.74
N SER A 890 -6.86 -8.12 -15.78
CA SER A 890 -7.88 -8.63 -16.73
C SER A 890 -8.05 -10.15 -16.63
N ASP A 891 -8.90 -10.60 -15.72
CA ASP A 891 -9.83 -11.70 -16.00
C ASP A 891 -11.25 -11.16 -16.30
N PHE A 892 -11.30 -9.89 -16.72
CA PHE A 892 -12.54 -9.16 -16.95
C PHE A 892 -13.28 -9.70 -18.18
N THR A 893 -12.61 -10.31 -19.15
CA THR A 893 -13.31 -10.74 -20.37
C THR A 893 -14.16 -11.98 -20.15
N VAL A 894 -13.74 -12.96 -19.32
CA VAL A 894 -14.53 -14.20 -19.13
C VAL A 894 -15.58 -14.08 -18.02
N GLN A 895 -15.32 -13.30 -16.97
CA GLN A 895 -16.31 -13.00 -15.93
C GLN A 895 -17.26 -11.85 -16.31
N ALA A 896 -16.82 -10.78 -16.98
CA ALA A 896 -17.75 -9.76 -17.47
C ALA A 896 -18.59 -10.26 -18.65
N LEU A 897 -18.11 -11.19 -19.48
CA LEU A 897 -18.99 -11.87 -20.45
C LEU A 897 -20.05 -12.74 -19.76
N ARG A 898 -19.75 -13.37 -18.61
CA ARG A 898 -20.73 -14.14 -17.83
C ARG A 898 -21.72 -13.23 -17.07
N VAL A 899 -21.24 -12.17 -16.43
CA VAL A 899 -22.09 -11.20 -15.70
C VAL A 899 -22.91 -10.32 -16.65
N MET A 900 -22.38 -9.92 -17.81
CA MET A 900 -23.16 -9.28 -18.87
C MET A 900 -24.21 -10.23 -19.43
N LEU A 901 -23.90 -11.51 -19.64
CA LEU A 901 -24.93 -12.52 -20.00
C LEU A 901 -26.02 -12.59 -18.92
N ILE A 902 -25.64 -12.58 -17.64
CA ILE A 902 -26.54 -12.67 -16.48
C ILE A 902 -27.45 -11.44 -16.40
N VAL A 903 -26.90 -10.22 -16.45
CA VAL A 903 -27.67 -8.97 -16.41
C VAL A 903 -28.60 -8.85 -17.62
N ILE A 904 -28.15 -9.23 -18.82
CA ILE A 904 -28.98 -9.23 -20.02
C ILE A 904 -30.10 -10.29 -19.91
N THR A 905 -29.82 -11.49 -19.39
CA THR A 905 -30.86 -12.51 -19.17
C THR A 905 -31.86 -12.12 -18.09
N SER A 906 -31.44 -11.45 -17.02
CA SER A 906 -32.33 -10.94 -15.97
C SER A 906 -33.21 -9.77 -16.47
N ILE A 907 -32.66 -8.89 -17.31
CA ILE A 907 -33.43 -7.79 -17.94
C ILE A 907 -34.43 -8.35 -18.96
N VAL A 908 -34.06 -9.36 -19.76
CA VAL A 908 -34.97 -10.05 -20.70
C VAL A 908 -36.07 -10.82 -19.95
N TYR A 909 -35.76 -11.40 -18.79
CA TYR A 909 -36.76 -12.07 -17.93
C TYR A 909 -37.73 -11.05 -17.29
N LEU A 910 -37.23 -9.92 -16.80
CA LEU A 910 -38.04 -8.80 -16.26
C LEU A 910 -38.94 -8.15 -17.32
N LEU A 911 -38.45 -7.96 -18.55
CA LEU A 911 -39.21 -7.41 -19.66
C LEU A 911 -40.30 -8.38 -20.17
N ASN A 912 -40.12 -9.70 -20.01
CA ASN A 912 -41.14 -10.69 -20.34
C ASN A 912 -42.20 -10.89 -19.23
N THR A 913 -41.96 -10.43 -18.00
CA THR A 913 -42.95 -10.52 -16.91
C THR A 913 -43.91 -9.33 -16.82
N HIS A 914 -43.72 -8.29 -17.63
CA HIS A 914 -44.54 -7.08 -17.63
C HIS A 914 -45.02 -6.67 -19.02
N THR A 915 -45.76 -7.53 -19.71
CA THR A 915 -46.75 -7.09 -20.71
C THR A 915 -47.96 -8.03 -20.75
N PRO A 916 -49.21 -7.53 -20.64
CA PRO A 916 -50.40 -8.33 -20.86
C PRO A 916 -50.62 -8.60 -22.36
N ASP A 917 -51.17 -9.78 -22.63
CA ASP A 917 -51.67 -10.37 -23.88
C ASP A 917 -51.57 -9.58 -25.21
N ASN A 918 -51.12 -10.32 -26.23
CA ASN A 918 -51.07 -10.04 -27.67
C ASN A 918 -49.95 -9.10 -28.18
N ILE A 919 -48.89 -9.68 -28.75
CA ILE A 919 -48.44 -9.48 -30.14
C ILE A 919 -47.38 -10.55 -30.49
N SER A 920 -47.51 -11.07 -31.71
CA SER A 920 -46.85 -12.22 -32.32
C SER A 920 -45.33 -12.11 -32.53
N GLN A 921 -44.65 -13.23 -32.28
CA GLN A 921 -43.38 -13.71 -32.88
C GLN A 921 -42.43 -12.65 -33.46
N VAL A 922 -41.47 -12.20 -32.65
CA VAL A 922 -40.18 -11.71 -33.16
C VAL A 922 -39.19 -12.87 -33.09
N ASN A 923 -38.74 -13.31 -34.26
CA ASN A 923 -37.88 -14.48 -34.46
C ASN A 923 -36.44 -14.14 -34.02
N SER A 924 -35.99 -14.74 -32.92
CA SER A 924 -34.71 -14.52 -32.23
C SER A 924 -33.46 -14.76 -33.09
N ASP A 925 -33.59 -15.49 -34.20
CA ASP A 925 -32.50 -15.74 -35.15
C ASP A 925 -32.06 -14.51 -35.95
N LYS A 926 -32.92 -13.50 -36.08
CA LYS A 926 -32.60 -12.29 -36.88
C LYS A 926 -31.81 -11.25 -36.07
N PHE A 927 -31.92 -11.28 -34.74
CA PHE A 927 -31.19 -10.38 -33.85
C PHE A 927 -29.76 -10.86 -33.61
N LEU A 928 -29.54 -12.19 -33.51
CA LEU A 928 -28.22 -12.78 -33.30
C LEU A 928 -27.33 -12.76 -34.56
N LYS A 929 -27.92 -12.88 -35.77
CA LYS A 929 -27.18 -12.78 -37.05
C LYS A 929 -26.69 -11.37 -37.39
N GLY A 930 -27.20 -10.33 -36.73
CA GLY A 930 -26.74 -8.95 -36.91
C GLY A 930 -25.48 -8.61 -36.09
N PHE A 931 -25.21 -9.37 -35.01
CA PHE A 931 -24.12 -9.08 -34.07
C PHE A 931 -22.89 -9.97 -34.27
N PHE A 932 -23.06 -11.19 -34.76
CA PHE A 932 -21.98 -12.14 -35.03
C PHE A 932 -22.08 -12.62 -36.48
N GLY A 933 -21.19 -12.15 -37.35
CA GLY A 933 -21.12 -12.61 -38.74
C GLY A 933 -20.95 -14.13 -38.85
N GLU A 934 -21.34 -14.69 -39.99
CA GLU A 934 -21.33 -16.13 -40.28
C GLU A 934 -19.92 -16.73 -40.16
N ASN A 935 -19.61 -17.35 -39.02
CA ASN A 935 -18.74 -18.53 -38.84
C ASN A 935 -18.26 -18.65 -37.40
N TYR A 936 -18.98 -19.30 -36.49
CA TYR A 936 -18.33 -19.97 -35.35
C TYR A 936 -19.12 -21.21 -34.92
N THR A 937 -18.49 -22.36 -35.10
CA THR A 937 -18.96 -23.68 -34.70
C THR A 937 -18.58 -23.94 -33.25
N LEU A 938 -19.53 -24.39 -32.44
CA LEU A 938 -19.34 -24.76 -31.04
C LEU A 938 -18.39 -25.97 -30.93
N LEU A 939 -17.30 -25.83 -30.18
CA LEU A 939 -16.46 -26.96 -29.77
C LEU A 939 -16.58 -27.14 -28.25
N HIS A 940 -17.39 -28.12 -27.87
CA HIS A 940 -17.32 -28.76 -26.56
C HIS A 940 -15.93 -29.34 -26.33
N LEU A 941 -15.42 -29.31 -25.09
CA LEU A 941 -14.90 -30.49 -24.39
C LEU A 941 -14.50 -30.19 -22.93
N LYS A 942 -15.12 -30.99 -22.04
CA LYS A 942 -14.74 -31.51 -20.71
C LYS A 942 -14.23 -30.59 -19.61
#